data_AF-S7TC08-F1
#
_entry.id   AF-S7TC08-F1
#
_cell.length_a   1.000
_cell.length_b   1.000
_cell.length_c   1.000
_cell.angle_alpha   90.00
_cell.angle_beta   90.00
_cell.angle_gamma   90.00
#
_symmetry.space_group_name_H-M   'P 1'
#
loop_
_entity.id
_entity.type
_entity.pdbx_description
1 polymer ?
#
loop_
_entity_poly.entity_id
_entity_poly.type
_entity_poly.pdbx_seq_one_letter_code
_entity_poly.pdbx_strand_id
1 'polypeptide(L)'
;MATIDLSHMSVRTANEVIKGYGAVHEDIDIINPDARHYIAVGLTNPIRLRIHGSAGYFCGGLTDGPHIDVERNVSWGVGDNMLAGTVVVGGNAGALAGEALRGGTVVIRGNMGSRAGQVMKKGTLCCAGHSSFMAGYMMYGGRMVILGDSGERVGENMVGGEIFVGGRIQSMGNDAAVVAPTDEETASVMAFLDRFDIRFNGRFKKIVCAGGDLRYGIPESRRRIIPHTLFSGNGASYWNEKTVEDIRIKSAIGRCRIRGFGAARHVPHFSDIAFRSDPECLSTTSDPVSRVAMRTLIGDKHGARALDLSMPVMVAPMSFGALSPKMKTALGIASRLSGISENTGEGGMYSVERAEARQLIAQCLSGRLGWNIHDMKRADGLEIYISQGAKPGLGGQLMAAKLTREIAALRGIPEGMDLRSPSRHPDILGGDDLIMKVREFREAVGWRLPVSIKLGGGRTRDDVKIAFKDGLDFVELDGLQGGTGAAGSEVAEYVGIPTVSALMEALDGLAEIGAEGQLPIVVMGGIQSGVDAAKAIAMGATAVGLGTSMLIAGGCIGCMDCSSGNCPMGIATQSPERTSRFDVEKQAWRMHTYLESMRFQLAAVTCSLGYTDVRQLNRGDLVALTPEAAELTRLPYAPEYRKGLREYRPGPKESKPETGTANFSRKSFRLIRAMSGTPAVDDIGQREILRALWVPREDPFPLSRPSHLDDVVFLSAALTRLVIDPYRESCSTRTHIARSIEIGDNGGSKPTVVLAHPLLFTGFDGAPENVRQALARALAATGCGYVGRKPPAEDFEKHRHQWFQLVADGDRSDPRAVGMIYEVHGGAFSLTTMTRCRSGQLLGLAVKGPDLAEAVPYALHHRFDMLLLDGSGIGVPWSELKAAPDLTVMRDAIRLLRDRNMEEEIALLNFGGMRSGTDVAKALAMNCTASVIGAAMGFAAGGVRYGDILAFQETDAVPVLEASMINWIKAAVQEIAVIARCTGKTNVHNLEPEDMRTITLAACRDLDIPLASGETKRQAF
;
A
#
# COMPACT_ATOMS: atom_id res chain seq x y z
N MET A 1 6.16 37.86 33.94
CA MET A 1 5.98 36.42 33.71
C MET A 1 4.59 36.05 34.22
N ALA A 2 3.67 35.68 33.32
CA ALA A 2 2.31 35.30 33.66
C ALA A 2 2.27 33.88 34.27
N THR A 3 1.32 33.61 35.15
CA THR A 3 1.14 32.26 35.73
C THR A 3 -0.17 31.65 35.25
N ILE A 4 -0.10 30.41 34.75
CA ILE A 4 -1.24 29.60 34.33
C ILE A 4 -1.35 28.39 35.26
N ASP A 5 -2.47 28.27 35.97
CA ASP A 5 -2.77 27.11 36.80
C ASP A 5 -3.65 26.10 36.04
N LEU A 6 -3.07 24.96 35.68
CA LEU A 6 -3.78 23.93 34.93
C LEU A 6 -4.79 23.15 35.78
N SER A 7 -4.79 23.27 37.12
CA SER A 7 -5.82 22.64 37.95
C SER A 7 -7.23 23.22 37.73
N HIS A 8 -7.32 24.47 37.23
CA HIS A 8 -8.56 25.22 37.10
C HIS A 8 -9.06 25.44 35.66
N MET A 9 -8.33 24.98 34.65
CA MET A 9 -8.73 25.15 33.24
C MET A 9 -8.36 23.96 32.38
N SER A 10 -9.02 23.80 31.23
CA SER A 10 -8.68 22.73 30.27
C SER A 10 -7.35 23.04 29.56
N VAL A 11 -6.69 22.01 29.02
CA VAL A 11 -5.48 22.17 28.18
C VAL A 11 -5.75 23.07 26.98
N ARG A 12 -6.91 22.91 26.33
CA ARG A 12 -7.29 23.72 25.18
C ARG A 12 -7.31 25.21 25.54
N THR A 13 -8.01 25.55 26.61
CA THR A 13 -8.07 26.93 27.13
C THR A 13 -6.69 27.43 27.49
N ALA A 14 -5.87 26.60 28.15
CA ALA A 14 -4.50 26.97 28.49
C ALA A 14 -3.65 27.25 27.24
N ASN A 15 -3.74 26.42 26.19
CA ASN A 15 -3.02 26.64 24.95
C ASN A 15 -3.46 27.91 24.21
N GLU A 16 -4.76 28.24 24.24
CA GLU A 16 -5.28 29.51 23.72
C GLU A 16 -4.68 30.70 24.48
N VAL A 17 -4.65 30.62 25.82
CA VAL A 17 -4.05 31.65 26.69
C VAL A 17 -2.54 31.76 26.48
N ILE A 18 -1.82 30.63 26.39
CA ILE A 18 -0.37 30.58 26.11
C ILE A 18 -0.05 31.30 24.80
N LYS A 19 -0.82 31.02 23.75
CA LYS A 19 -0.65 31.69 22.44
C LYS A 19 -0.97 33.17 22.52
N GLY A 20 -1.98 33.56 23.30
CA GLY A 20 -2.33 34.96 23.57
C GLY A 20 -1.18 35.73 24.24
N TYR A 21 -0.62 35.20 25.32
CA TYR A 21 0.57 35.78 25.97
C TYR A 21 1.80 35.76 25.06
N GLY A 22 1.99 34.70 24.28
CA GLY A 22 3.04 34.61 23.28
C GLY A 22 2.97 35.71 22.23
N ALA A 23 1.77 36.12 21.81
CA ALA A 23 1.57 37.20 20.85
C ALA A 23 1.99 38.58 21.39
N VAL A 24 2.06 38.75 22.71
CA VAL A 24 2.57 39.97 23.38
C VAL A 24 3.95 39.77 24.01
N HIS A 25 4.64 38.67 23.67
CA HIS A 25 5.99 38.32 24.15
C HIS A 25 6.11 38.22 25.68
N GLU A 26 5.05 37.81 26.36
CA GLU A 26 5.05 37.59 27.80
C GLU A 26 5.48 36.14 28.12
N ASP A 27 6.51 35.99 28.96
CA ASP A 27 6.96 34.69 29.48
C ASP A 27 5.94 34.09 30.45
N ILE A 28 5.91 32.75 30.58
CA ILE A 28 4.83 32.05 31.27
C ILE A 28 5.37 30.96 32.21
N ASP A 29 4.84 30.91 33.42
CA ASP A 29 4.92 29.76 34.33
C ASP A 29 3.62 28.95 34.28
N ILE A 30 3.73 27.64 34.16
CA ILE A 30 2.63 26.68 34.24
C ILE A 30 2.78 25.89 35.53
N ILE A 31 1.81 26.01 36.42
CA ILE A 31 1.74 25.26 37.69
C ILE A 31 0.65 24.19 37.63
N ASN A 32 0.79 23.17 38.47
CA ASN A 32 -0.10 22.01 38.56
C ASN A 32 -0.38 21.33 37.20
N PRO A 33 0.65 21.01 36.39
CA PRO A 33 0.45 20.50 35.04
C PRO A 33 -0.12 19.07 35.01
N ASP A 34 0.04 18.30 36.09
CA ASP A 34 -0.53 16.96 36.28
C ASP A 34 -0.38 16.02 35.05
N ALA A 35 0.79 16.06 34.41
CA ALA A 35 1.10 15.29 33.20
C ALA A 35 0.09 15.45 32.05
N ARG A 36 -0.61 16.59 31.99
CA ARG A 36 -1.55 16.92 30.92
C ARG A 36 -0.83 17.00 29.58
N HIS A 37 -1.50 16.46 28.56
CA HIS A 37 -0.97 16.35 27.20
C HIS A 37 -1.06 17.68 26.45
N TYR A 38 -0.31 17.82 25.36
CA TYR A 38 -0.37 18.92 24.39
C TYR A 38 -0.02 20.32 24.90
N ILE A 39 0.61 20.42 26.08
CA ILE A 39 1.05 21.73 26.60
C ILE A 39 2.02 22.37 25.61
N ALA A 40 1.73 23.62 25.23
CA ALA A 40 2.51 24.44 24.30
C ALA A 40 2.55 23.93 22.84
N VAL A 41 1.66 23.02 22.45
CA VAL A 41 1.55 22.57 21.06
C VAL A 41 1.16 23.72 20.12
N GLY A 42 1.86 23.85 19.00
CA GLY A 42 1.58 24.89 17.99
C GLY A 42 2.04 26.30 18.35
N LEU A 43 2.81 26.46 19.43
CA LEU A 43 3.38 27.74 19.85
C LEU A 43 4.50 28.16 18.89
N THR A 44 4.34 29.32 18.26
CA THR A 44 5.28 29.87 17.26
C THR A 44 5.89 31.20 17.68
N ASN A 45 5.69 31.59 18.94
CA ASN A 45 6.21 32.83 19.49
C ASN A 45 7.46 32.49 20.34
N PRO A 46 8.56 33.24 20.20
CA PRO A 46 9.79 32.99 20.93
C PRO A 46 9.69 33.52 22.37
N ILE A 47 8.90 32.83 23.20
CA ILE A 47 8.77 33.11 24.64
C ILE A 47 9.40 31.99 25.47
N ARG A 48 9.70 32.28 26.73
CA ARG A 48 10.08 31.27 27.72
C ARG A 48 8.85 30.74 28.45
N LEU A 49 8.75 29.42 28.52
CA LEU A 49 7.68 28.69 29.21
C LEU A 49 8.32 27.77 30.25
N ARG A 50 7.97 27.89 31.53
CA ARG A 50 8.40 26.95 32.57
C ARG A 50 7.23 26.11 33.05
N ILE A 51 7.40 24.80 33.09
CA ILE A 51 6.38 23.85 33.54
C ILE A 51 6.84 23.24 34.85
N HIS A 52 6.17 23.63 35.94
CA HIS A 52 6.44 23.18 37.30
C HIS A 52 5.82 21.80 37.56
N GLY A 53 6.53 20.75 37.15
CA GLY A 53 6.11 19.36 37.29
C GLY A 53 6.38 18.54 36.04
N SER A 54 5.51 17.56 35.79
CA SER A 54 5.57 16.71 34.59
C SER A 54 4.56 17.15 33.54
N ALA A 55 4.94 17.00 32.27
CA ALA A 55 4.04 17.20 31.12
C ALA A 55 3.72 15.86 30.43
N GLY A 56 2.60 15.84 29.72
CA GLY A 56 2.11 14.66 29.03
C GLY A 56 2.67 14.49 27.61
N TYR A 57 1.84 13.96 26.73
CA TYR A 57 2.20 13.63 25.36
C TYR A 57 2.34 14.90 24.53
N PHE A 58 3.27 14.91 23.56
CA PHE A 58 3.49 15.98 22.58
C PHE A 58 3.80 17.36 23.17
N CYS A 59 4.36 17.43 24.39
CA CYS A 59 4.78 18.72 24.96
C CYS A 59 5.77 19.44 24.02
N GLY A 60 5.46 20.69 23.68
CA GLY A 60 6.27 21.47 22.74
C GLY A 60 6.26 20.93 21.29
N GLY A 61 5.31 20.06 20.93
CA GLY A 61 5.13 19.58 19.56
C GLY A 61 4.66 20.67 18.60
N LEU A 62 5.06 20.59 17.33
CA LEU A 62 4.69 21.52 16.26
C LEU A 62 4.98 22.99 16.62
N THR A 63 6.12 23.25 17.25
CA THR A 63 6.53 24.59 17.70
C THR A 63 7.59 25.22 16.80
N ASP A 64 7.71 26.54 16.90
CA ASP A 64 8.78 27.30 16.26
C ASP A 64 9.24 28.47 17.13
N GLY A 65 10.42 28.32 17.73
CA GLY A 65 11.10 29.37 18.50
C GLY A 65 10.97 29.37 20.04
N PRO A 66 9.98 28.76 20.72
CA PRO A 66 9.87 28.91 22.17
C PRO A 66 11.01 28.21 22.93
N HIS A 67 11.24 28.64 24.16
CA HIS A 67 12.13 27.98 25.12
C HIS A 67 11.30 27.37 26.25
N ILE A 68 11.16 26.04 26.26
CA ILE A 68 10.30 25.31 27.18
C ILE A 68 11.16 24.54 28.17
N ASP A 69 11.06 24.89 29.46
CA ASP A 69 11.70 24.19 30.56
C ASP A 69 10.66 23.34 31.31
N VAL A 70 10.81 22.02 31.32
CA VAL A 70 9.97 21.10 32.10
C VAL A 70 10.76 20.60 33.30
N GLU A 71 10.25 20.84 34.51
CA GLU A 71 10.97 20.52 35.75
C GLU A 71 11.24 19.01 35.92
N ARG A 72 10.26 18.17 35.58
CA ARG A 72 10.33 16.71 35.78
C ARG A 72 10.29 15.96 34.45
N ASN A 73 9.41 14.97 34.32
CA ASN A 73 9.35 14.08 33.17
C ASN A 73 8.37 14.58 32.10
N VAL A 74 8.60 14.18 30.86
CA VAL A 74 7.64 14.30 29.75
C VAL A 74 7.32 12.91 29.20
N SER A 75 6.10 12.70 28.74
CA SER A 75 5.72 11.44 28.08
C SER A 75 6.15 11.40 26.61
N TRP A 76 5.39 10.72 25.74
CA TRP A 76 5.70 10.47 24.34
C TRP A 76 5.73 11.75 23.50
N GLY A 77 6.61 11.80 22.49
CA GLY A 77 6.56 12.80 21.42
C GLY A 77 7.00 14.22 21.83
N VAL A 78 7.82 14.38 22.87
CA VAL A 78 8.34 15.71 23.25
C VAL A 78 9.10 16.35 22.09
N GLY A 79 8.71 17.58 21.72
CA GLY A 79 9.29 18.28 20.58
C GLY A 79 8.99 17.68 19.21
N ASP A 80 7.90 16.89 19.07
CA ASP A 80 7.48 16.33 17.78
C ASP A 80 7.38 17.43 16.71
N ASN A 81 8.02 17.23 15.55
CA ASN A 81 8.01 18.16 14.41
C ASN A 81 8.41 19.62 14.76
N MET A 82 9.18 19.85 15.83
CA MET A 82 9.66 21.19 16.20
C MET A 82 10.63 21.75 15.12
N LEU A 83 10.41 23.01 14.74
CA LEU A 83 11.20 23.72 13.71
C LEU A 83 12.42 24.42 14.30
N ALA A 84 12.23 25.16 15.38
CA ALA A 84 13.28 25.86 16.12
C ALA A 84 12.85 26.04 17.58
N GLY A 85 13.74 26.60 18.40
CA GLY A 85 13.51 26.75 19.84
C GLY A 85 14.27 25.72 20.65
N THR A 86 13.91 25.59 21.92
CA THR A 86 14.57 24.69 22.86
C THR A 86 13.54 24.06 23.80
N VAL A 87 13.64 22.75 24.02
CA VAL A 87 12.90 22.05 25.08
C VAL A 87 13.89 21.38 26.00
N VAL A 88 13.90 21.74 27.29
CA VAL A 88 14.73 21.10 28.32
C VAL A 88 13.81 20.34 29.26
N VAL A 89 14.07 19.04 29.43
CA VAL A 89 13.34 18.15 30.34
C VAL A 89 14.27 17.78 31.49
N GLY A 90 13.91 18.15 32.71
CA GLY A 90 14.70 17.91 33.91
C GLY A 90 14.78 16.43 34.32
N GLY A 91 13.78 15.64 33.95
CA GLY A 91 13.71 14.19 34.17
C GLY A 91 13.81 13.38 32.87
N ASN A 92 13.01 12.32 32.78
CA ASN A 92 12.98 11.40 31.65
C ASN A 92 11.99 11.83 30.57
N ALA A 93 12.22 11.37 29.34
CA ALA A 93 11.27 11.44 28.24
C ALA A 93 10.78 10.06 27.82
N GLY A 94 9.50 9.96 27.42
CA GLY A 94 8.92 8.74 26.87
C GLY A 94 9.46 8.36 25.49
N ALA A 95 8.71 7.52 24.77
CA ALA A 95 9.05 7.16 23.38
C ALA A 95 9.00 8.39 22.45
N LEU A 96 9.68 8.30 21.31
CA LEU A 96 9.57 9.29 20.23
C LEU A 96 10.00 10.73 20.61
N ALA A 97 10.88 10.87 21.60
CA ALA A 97 11.47 12.18 21.91
C ALA A 97 12.20 12.74 20.68
N GLY A 98 11.91 14.00 20.31
CA GLY A 98 12.46 14.62 19.11
C GLY A 98 12.04 13.95 17.80
N GLU A 99 10.87 13.30 17.75
CA GLU A 99 10.32 12.76 16.52
C GLU A 99 10.24 13.85 15.44
N ALA A 100 10.67 13.50 14.22
CA ALA A 100 10.58 14.38 13.05
C ALA A 100 11.19 15.77 13.23
N LEU A 101 12.11 15.95 14.20
CA LEU A 101 12.72 17.24 14.51
C LEU A 101 13.32 17.89 13.24
N ARG A 102 12.97 19.15 12.99
CA ARG A 102 13.38 19.90 11.78
C ARG A 102 14.39 21.00 12.09
N GLY A 103 14.74 21.18 13.36
CA GLY A 103 15.71 22.13 13.87
C GLY A 103 15.56 22.27 15.39
N GLY A 104 16.11 23.34 15.97
CA GLY A 104 16.05 23.55 17.42
C GLY A 104 16.83 22.52 18.25
N THR A 105 16.58 22.53 19.56
CA THR A 105 17.28 21.66 20.52
C THR A 105 16.31 21.02 21.50
N VAL A 106 16.38 19.70 21.68
CA VAL A 106 15.68 18.97 22.75
C VAL A 106 16.72 18.35 23.67
N VAL A 107 16.68 18.67 24.96
CA VAL A 107 17.61 18.16 25.98
C VAL A 107 16.83 17.41 27.05
N ILE A 108 17.15 16.13 27.22
CA ILE A 108 16.59 15.26 28.24
C ILE A 108 17.69 15.00 29.28
N ARG A 109 17.53 15.49 30.50
CA ARG A 109 18.52 15.30 31.58
C ARG A 109 18.48 13.88 32.16
N GLY A 110 17.38 13.15 31.98
CA GLY A 110 17.25 11.73 32.31
C GLY A 110 17.42 10.80 31.10
N ASN A 111 16.65 9.72 31.09
CA ASN A 111 16.61 8.73 30.01
C ASN A 111 15.57 9.08 28.94
N MET A 112 15.74 8.53 27.73
CA MET A 112 14.77 8.62 26.65
C MET A 112 14.25 7.24 26.21
N GLY A 113 12.95 7.17 25.91
CA GLY A 113 12.27 5.94 25.50
C GLY A 113 12.62 5.46 24.08
N SER A 114 11.85 4.47 23.61
CA SER A 114 12.09 3.84 22.30
C SER A 114 11.91 4.83 21.15
N ARG A 115 12.66 4.62 20.07
CA ARG A 115 12.51 5.35 18.79
C ARG A 115 12.68 6.87 18.92
N ALA A 116 13.45 7.31 19.92
CA ALA A 116 13.86 8.71 20.02
C ALA A 116 14.61 9.15 18.75
N GLY A 117 14.33 10.37 18.27
CA GLY A 117 14.87 10.87 17.00
C GLY A 117 14.32 10.18 15.76
N GLN A 118 13.20 9.43 15.86
CA GLN A 118 12.62 8.76 14.71
C GLN A 118 12.27 9.78 13.62
N VAL A 119 12.61 9.46 12.37
CA VAL A 119 12.44 10.33 11.19
C VAL A 119 13.00 11.75 11.37
N MET A 120 13.94 12.00 12.29
CA MET A 120 14.55 13.31 12.52
C MET A 120 15.26 13.85 11.27
N LYS A 121 15.08 15.14 10.97
CA LYS A 121 15.60 15.81 9.75
C LYS A 121 16.80 16.69 10.05
N LYS A 122 16.74 17.44 11.14
CA LYS A 122 17.74 18.43 11.58
C LYS A 122 17.56 18.69 13.09
N GLY A 123 18.39 19.57 13.65
CA GLY A 123 18.34 19.94 15.07
C GLY A 123 19.27 19.08 15.93
N THR A 124 19.22 19.29 17.25
CA THR A 124 19.98 18.49 18.22
C THR A 124 19.06 17.85 19.25
N LEU A 125 19.13 16.53 19.39
CA LEU A 125 18.50 15.77 20.47
C LEU A 125 19.58 15.25 21.41
N CYS A 126 19.55 15.65 22.68
CA CYS A 126 20.52 15.23 23.68
C CYS A 126 19.83 14.48 24.82
N CYS A 127 20.39 13.35 25.21
CA CYS A 127 20.00 12.54 26.35
C CYS A 127 21.21 12.36 27.28
N ALA A 128 21.13 12.91 28.49
CA ALA A 128 22.19 12.76 29.49
C ALA A 128 22.21 11.38 30.15
N GLY A 129 21.11 10.62 30.07
CA GLY A 129 21.02 9.22 30.48
C GLY A 129 21.13 8.24 29.30
N HIS A 130 20.34 7.17 29.38
CA HIS A 130 20.28 6.07 28.42
C HIS A 130 19.18 6.26 27.37
N SER A 131 19.38 5.65 26.20
CA SER A 131 18.35 5.53 25.17
C SER A 131 17.90 4.08 24.99
N SER A 132 16.61 3.89 24.76
CA SER A 132 16.02 2.56 24.53
C SER A 132 16.15 2.11 23.05
N PHE A 133 15.35 1.12 22.67
CA PHE A 133 15.26 0.49 21.35
C PHE A 133 15.15 1.49 20.20
N MET A 134 15.94 1.29 19.13
CA MET A 134 15.83 1.98 17.84
C MET A 134 15.99 3.50 17.89
N ALA A 135 16.87 4.02 18.75
CA ALA A 135 17.22 5.44 18.74
C ALA A 135 17.81 5.83 17.36
N GLY A 136 17.30 6.91 16.76
CA GLY A 136 17.68 7.36 15.42
C GLY A 136 17.05 6.55 14.27
N TYR A 137 15.96 5.82 14.50
CA TYR A 137 15.27 5.06 13.45
C TYR A 137 14.83 5.97 12.30
N MET A 138 15.25 5.67 11.07
CA MET A 138 14.94 6.47 9.88
C MET A 138 15.39 7.94 9.99
N MET A 139 16.44 8.23 10.76
CA MET A 139 17.02 9.57 10.85
C MET A 139 17.55 10.02 9.48
N TYR A 140 17.03 11.15 8.99
CA TYR A 140 17.44 11.77 7.72
C TYR A 140 18.56 12.80 7.91
N GLY A 141 18.70 13.37 9.11
CA GLY A 141 19.71 14.37 9.42
C GLY A 141 19.63 14.88 10.86
N GLY A 142 20.51 15.82 11.20
CA GLY A 142 20.63 16.37 12.55
C GLY A 142 21.67 15.65 13.41
N ARG A 143 21.72 16.02 14.70
CA ARG A 143 22.65 15.47 15.69
C ARG A 143 21.90 14.85 16.85
N MET A 144 22.26 13.64 17.23
CA MET A 144 21.79 13.00 18.45
C MET A 144 22.98 12.73 19.38
N VAL A 145 22.85 13.03 20.67
CA VAL A 145 23.89 12.82 21.68
C VAL A 145 23.30 12.00 22.83
N ILE A 146 23.87 10.83 23.09
CA ILE A 146 23.48 9.91 24.15
C ILE A 146 24.69 9.74 25.05
N LEU A 147 24.64 10.23 26.30
CA LEU A 147 25.78 10.13 27.21
C LEU A 147 25.91 8.73 27.83
N GLY A 148 24.78 8.05 28.08
CA GLY A 148 24.72 6.68 28.56
C GLY A 148 24.73 5.63 27.45
N ASP A 149 24.20 4.45 27.79
CA ASP A 149 24.02 3.33 26.85
C ASP A 149 22.91 3.60 25.81
N SER A 150 23.10 3.03 24.62
CA SER A 150 22.08 2.90 23.59
C SER A 150 21.62 1.44 23.47
N GLY A 151 20.29 1.25 23.43
CA GLY A 151 19.65 -0.05 23.24
C GLY A 151 19.85 -0.66 21.85
N GLU A 152 19.00 -1.64 21.52
CA GLU A 152 19.13 -2.39 20.26
C GLU A 152 18.81 -1.55 19.03
N ARG A 153 19.49 -1.86 17.92
CA ARG A 153 19.24 -1.32 16.58
C ARG A 153 19.35 0.20 16.48
N VAL A 154 20.36 0.77 17.13
CA VAL A 154 20.63 2.22 17.01
C VAL A 154 20.98 2.59 15.56
N GLY A 155 20.41 3.69 15.07
CA GLY A 155 20.61 4.16 13.70
C GLY A 155 19.91 3.30 12.63
N GLU A 156 18.95 2.45 13.01
CA GLU A 156 18.20 1.60 12.08
C GLU A 156 17.67 2.38 10.85
N ASN A 157 18.09 1.99 9.65
CA ASN A 157 17.73 2.61 8.38
C ASN A 157 17.97 4.14 8.34
N MET A 158 18.96 4.64 9.09
CA MET A 158 19.33 6.04 9.00
C MET A 158 19.91 6.35 7.61
N VAL A 159 19.54 7.50 7.07
CA VAL A 159 20.00 7.99 5.76
C VAL A 159 21.03 9.10 5.95
N GLY A 160 20.95 9.83 7.06
CA GLY A 160 21.85 10.93 7.35
C GLY A 160 21.81 11.34 8.81
N GLY A 161 22.62 12.34 9.13
CA GLY A 161 22.82 12.80 10.51
C GLY A 161 23.90 12.01 11.23
N GLU A 162 24.08 12.33 12.51
CA GLU A 162 25.14 11.78 13.34
C GLU A 162 24.60 11.48 14.75
N ILE A 163 24.96 10.31 15.27
CA ILE A 163 24.60 9.88 16.63
C ILE A 163 25.88 9.64 17.41
N PHE A 164 26.07 10.38 18.50
CA PHE A 164 27.19 10.22 19.43
C PHE A 164 26.73 9.45 20.66
N VAL A 165 27.43 8.35 20.99
CA VAL A 165 27.11 7.49 22.15
C VAL A 165 28.32 7.42 23.07
N GLY A 166 28.14 7.86 24.33
CA GLY A 166 29.16 7.82 25.38
C GLY A 166 29.26 6.46 26.09
N GLY A 167 28.13 5.76 26.25
CA GLY A 167 28.06 4.44 26.88
C GLY A 167 28.18 3.28 25.87
N ARG A 168 27.66 2.10 26.23
CA ARG A 168 27.66 0.90 25.38
C ARG A 168 26.60 0.99 24.28
N ILE A 169 26.90 0.41 23.12
CA ILE A 169 25.92 0.19 22.03
C ILE A 169 25.54 -1.28 22.09
N GLN A 170 24.26 -1.60 22.30
CA GLN A 170 23.81 -2.99 22.40
C GLN A 170 23.81 -3.71 21.05
N SER A 171 23.24 -3.11 20.01
CA SER A 171 23.33 -3.61 18.62
C SER A 171 23.13 -2.48 17.61
N MET A 172 23.76 -2.61 16.44
CA MET A 172 23.61 -1.67 15.34
C MET A 172 22.32 -1.93 14.56
N GLY A 173 21.71 -0.87 14.07
CA GLY A 173 20.62 -0.98 13.10
C GLY A 173 21.12 -1.26 11.69
N ASN A 174 20.19 -1.65 10.80
CA ASN A 174 20.51 -1.83 9.38
C ASN A 174 21.00 -0.53 8.74
N ASP A 175 21.99 -0.64 7.85
CA ASP A 175 22.63 0.47 7.14
C ASP A 175 23.26 1.55 8.05
N ALA A 176 23.69 1.18 9.26
CA ALA A 176 24.41 2.03 10.20
C ALA A 176 25.81 1.50 10.50
N ALA A 177 26.78 2.41 10.60
CA ALA A 177 28.19 2.10 10.86
C ALA A 177 28.74 2.96 12.01
N VAL A 178 29.63 2.35 12.82
CA VAL A 178 30.39 3.07 13.83
C VAL A 178 31.67 3.61 13.20
N VAL A 179 31.94 4.90 13.41
CA VAL A 179 33.16 5.59 13.01
C VAL A 179 33.76 6.33 14.20
N ALA A 180 35.06 6.65 14.13
CA ALA A 180 35.68 7.50 15.14
C ALA A 180 35.22 8.95 14.95
N PRO A 181 34.76 9.65 16.00
CA PRO A 181 34.51 11.08 15.90
C PRO A 181 35.83 11.83 15.73
N THR A 182 35.80 12.97 15.03
CA THR A 182 36.96 13.87 14.98
C THR A 182 37.11 14.66 16.29
N ASP A 183 38.30 15.23 16.54
CA ASP A 183 38.52 16.09 17.70
C ASP A 183 37.62 17.34 17.66
N GLU A 184 37.41 17.90 16.47
CA GLU A 184 36.51 19.05 16.25
C GLU A 184 35.04 18.70 16.55
N GLU A 185 34.58 17.54 16.09
CA GLU A 185 33.24 17.03 16.39
C GLU A 185 33.05 16.81 17.89
N THR A 186 34.06 16.20 18.54
CA THR A 186 34.05 15.96 19.98
C THR A 186 34.02 17.28 20.76
N ALA A 187 34.86 18.26 20.40
CA ALA A 187 34.86 19.59 21.01
C ALA A 187 33.51 20.30 20.80
N SER A 188 32.90 20.16 19.62
CA SER A 188 31.57 20.70 19.32
C SER A 188 30.48 20.09 20.21
N VAL A 189 30.53 18.77 20.45
CA VAL A 189 29.59 18.10 21.36
C VAL A 189 29.83 18.54 22.80
N MET A 190 31.08 18.63 23.27
CA MET A 190 31.40 19.09 24.62
C MET A 190 30.94 20.53 24.87
N ALA A 191 31.19 21.45 23.93
CA ALA A 191 30.70 22.82 24.01
C ALA A 191 29.16 22.90 24.03
N PHE A 192 28.47 22.00 23.33
CA PHE A 192 27.01 21.89 23.41
C PHE A 192 26.56 21.46 24.82
N LEU A 193 27.24 20.50 25.45
CA LEU A 193 26.91 20.01 26.79
C LEU A 193 27.15 21.08 27.86
N ASP A 194 28.26 21.83 27.76
CA ASP A 194 28.59 22.93 28.66
C ASP A 194 27.50 24.01 28.66
N ARG A 195 26.93 24.33 27.49
CA ARG A 195 25.83 25.31 27.35
C ARG A 195 24.56 24.93 28.14
N PHE A 196 24.37 23.64 28.44
CA PHE A 196 23.23 23.14 29.21
C PHE A 196 23.62 22.64 30.61
N ASP A 197 24.84 22.95 31.07
CA ASP A 197 25.39 22.51 32.35
C ASP A 197 25.35 20.98 32.51
N ILE A 198 25.64 20.24 31.43
CA ILE A 198 25.69 18.77 31.44
C ILE A 198 27.15 18.32 31.49
N ARG A 199 27.53 17.62 32.57
CA ARG A 199 28.90 17.10 32.73
C ARG A 199 29.06 15.74 32.06
N PHE A 200 30.15 15.56 31.30
CA PHE A 200 30.52 14.29 30.69
C PHE A 200 32.05 14.15 30.66
N ASN A 201 32.58 13.02 31.13
CA ASN A 201 34.03 12.76 31.16
C ASN A 201 34.43 11.54 30.31
N GLY A 202 33.49 10.99 29.52
CA GLY A 202 33.71 9.80 28.70
C GLY A 202 34.26 10.12 27.31
N ARG A 203 34.29 9.09 26.45
CA ARG A 203 34.61 9.22 25.02
C ARG A 203 33.38 8.86 24.19
N PHE A 204 33.20 9.53 23.06
CA PHE A 204 32.10 9.22 22.15
C PHE A 204 32.48 8.18 21.11
N LYS A 205 31.52 7.32 20.78
CA LYS A 205 31.45 6.59 19.52
C LYS A 205 30.48 7.31 18.61
N LYS A 206 30.84 7.50 17.34
CA LYS A 206 29.98 8.15 16.35
C LYS A 206 29.33 7.10 15.46
N ILE A 207 28.04 7.23 15.21
CA ILE A 207 27.28 6.38 14.30
C ILE A 207 26.78 7.24 13.15
N VAL A 208 26.95 6.71 11.93
CA VAL A 208 26.55 7.34 10.66
C VAL A 208 25.90 6.30 9.74
N CYS A 209 25.24 6.76 8.68
CA CYS A 209 24.73 5.90 7.62
C CYS A 209 25.89 5.19 6.90
N ALA A 210 25.77 3.88 6.67
CA ALA A 210 26.74 3.09 5.91
C ALA A 210 26.57 3.27 4.38
N GLY A 211 25.38 3.65 3.92
CA GLY A 211 25.08 4.05 2.54
C GLY A 211 24.77 2.90 1.59
N GLY A 212 24.58 1.68 2.10
CA GLY A 212 24.34 0.48 1.31
C GLY A 212 22.94 0.42 0.67
N ASP A 213 21.92 1.00 1.31
CA ASP A 213 20.51 0.82 0.92
C ASP A 213 19.85 2.10 0.36
N LEU A 214 20.66 3.13 0.08
CA LEU A 214 20.19 4.45 -0.37
C LEU A 214 19.56 4.45 -1.77
N ARG A 215 19.91 3.49 -2.63
CA ARG A 215 19.45 3.38 -4.02
C ARG A 215 19.29 1.93 -4.46
N TYR A 216 18.39 1.66 -5.40
CA TYR A 216 18.40 0.39 -6.11
C TYR A 216 19.66 0.25 -6.97
N GLY A 217 20.39 -0.86 -6.81
CA GLY A 217 21.65 -1.10 -7.53
C GLY A 217 21.48 -1.28 -9.05
N ILE A 218 20.40 -1.94 -9.49
CA ILE A 218 20.11 -2.18 -10.92
C ILE A 218 18.85 -1.39 -11.33
N PRO A 219 18.96 -0.41 -12.25
CA PRO A 219 17.82 0.26 -12.83
C PRO A 219 16.91 -0.70 -13.58
N GLU A 220 15.60 -0.46 -13.55
CA GLU A 220 14.65 -1.25 -14.34
C GLU A 220 14.87 -0.96 -15.84
N SER A 221 15.00 -2.01 -16.65
CA SER A 221 15.19 -1.85 -18.10
C SER A 221 13.96 -1.22 -18.74
N ARG A 222 14.16 -0.21 -19.59
CA ARG A 222 13.09 0.40 -20.39
C ARG A 222 12.61 -0.60 -21.44
N ARG A 223 11.48 -1.27 -21.22
CA ARG A 223 10.86 -2.18 -22.20
C ARG A 223 9.59 -1.60 -22.81
N ARG A 224 9.14 -2.23 -23.90
CA ARG A 224 8.04 -1.79 -24.76
C ARG A 224 6.75 -1.73 -23.94
N ILE A 225 5.87 -0.78 -24.24
CA ILE A 225 4.55 -0.68 -23.59
C ILE A 225 3.71 -1.87 -24.10
N ILE A 226 3.69 -2.99 -23.37
CA ILE A 226 2.67 -4.03 -23.53
C ILE A 226 1.34 -3.44 -23.04
N PRO A 227 0.20 -3.67 -23.72
CA PRO A 227 -1.10 -3.24 -23.23
C PRO A 227 -1.31 -3.65 -21.78
N HIS A 228 -1.36 -2.67 -20.87
CA HIS A 228 -1.36 -2.93 -19.44
C HIS A 228 -2.61 -3.69 -18.96
N THR A 229 -3.65 -3.72 -19.78
CA THR A 229 -4.95 -4.40 -19.57
C THR A 229 -4.93 -5.91 -19.82
N LEU A 230 -3.84 -6.47 -20.35
CA LEU A 230 -3.77 -7.91 -20.63
C LEU A 230 -3.63 -8.72 -19.33
N PHE A 231 -4.72 -9.30 -18.85
CA PHE A 231 -4.77 -10.20 -17.69
C PHE A 231 -5.47 -11.50 -18.07
N SER A 232 -5.33 -12.55 -17.26
CA SER A 232 -5.95 -13.84 -17.53
C SER A 232 -7.49 -13.73 -17.54
N GLY A 233 -8.10 -14.25 -18.61
CA GLY A 233 -9.55 -14.14 -18.87
C GLY A 233 -9.90 -13.25 -20.08
N ASN A 234 -11.18 -13.22 -20.45
CA ASN A 234 -11.72 -12.44 -21.59
C ASN A 234 -10.91 -12.60 -22.91
N GLY A 235 -10.59 -13.84 -23.27
CA GLY A 235 -9.88 -14.19 -24.52
C GLY A 235 -8.35 -14.16 -24.44
N ALA A 236 -7.76 -13.72 -23.31
CA ALA A 236 -6.31 -13.78 -23.09
C ALA A 236 -5.90 -15.09 -22.39
N SER A 237 -4.80 -15.68 -22.86
CA SER A 237 -4.20 -16.89 -22.26
C SER A 237 -3.74 -16.64 -20.81
N TYR A 238 -3.77 -17.69 -19.98
CA TYR A 238 -3.25 -17.66 -18.62
C TYR A 238 -1.77 -17.23 -18.57
N TRP A 239 -0.95 -17.80 -19.46
CA TRP A 239 0.45 -17.43 -19.70
C TRP A 239 0.57 -16.46 -20.87
N ASN A 240 0.03 -15.25 -20.68
CA ASN A 240 0.10 -14.17 -21.67
C ASN A 240 1.47 -13.45 -21.69
N GLU A 241 1.70 -12.63 -22.72
CA GLU A 241 2.95 -11.91 -22.93
C GLU A 241 3.34 -11.00 -21.76
N LYS A 242 2.36 -10.37 -21.09
CA LYS A 242 2.59 -9.51 -19.92
C LYS A 242 3.16 -10.32 -18.75
N THR A 243 2.59 -11.48 -18.48
CA THR A 243 3.06 -12.39 -17.43
C THR A 243 4.50 -12.84 -17.69
N VAL A 244 4.78 -13.26 -18.93
CA VAL A 244 6.13 -13.70 -19.33
C VAL A 244 7.14 -12.54 -19.28
N GLU A 245 6.74 -11.33 -19.70
CA GLU A 245 7.60 -10.15 -19.60
C GLU A 245 7.93 -9.81 -18.14
N ASP A 246 6.93 -9.85 -17.26
CA ASP A 246 7.11 -9.58 -15.83
C ASP A 246 8.13 -10.53 -15.19
N ILE A 247 8.02 -11.83 -15.49
CA ILE A 247 8.98 -12.85 -15.08
C ILE A 247 10.38 -12.52 -15.59
N ARG A 248 10.52 -12.21 -16.89
CA ARG A 248 11.82 -11.90 -17.51
C ARG A 248 12.47 -10.65 -16.91
N ILE A 249 11.67 -9.63 -16.59
CA ILE A 249 12.18 -8.41 -15.96
C ILE A 249 12.66 -8.73 -14.54
N LYS A 250 11.86 -9.43 -13.73
CA LYS A 250 12.24 -9.84 -12.36
C LYS A 250 13.51 -10.70 -12.34
N SER A 251 13.66 -11.59 -13.32
CA SER A 251 14.85 -12.42 -13.49
C SER A 251 16.11 -11.58 -13.83
N ALA A 252 15.93 -10.44 -14.49
CA ALA A 252 17.04 -9.52 -14.78
C ALA A 252 17.41 -8.63 -13.59
N ILE A 253 16.43 -8.14 -12.82
CA ILE A 253 16.67 -7.11 -11.79
C ILE A 253 16.71 -7.64 -10.35
N GLY A 254 16.22 -8.86 -10.09
CA GLY A 254 16.27 -9.49 -8.76
C GLY A 254 15.32 -8.90 -7.70
N ARG A 255 14.30 -8.14 -8.11
CA ARG A 255 13.36 -7.43 -7.21
C ARG A 255 11.99 -7.19 -7.84
N CYS A 256 11.04 -6.77 -7.01
CA CYS A 256 9.72 -6.31 -7.42
C CYS A 256 9.81 -5.05 -8.32
N ARG A 257 8.88 -4.95 -9.29
CA ARG A 257 8.83 -3.86 -10.26
C ARG A 257 8.09 -2.66 -9.71
N ILE A 258 8.64 -1.46 -9.94
CA ILE A 258 8.05 -0.20 -9.47
C ILE A 258 7.43 0.54 -10.65
N ARG A 259 6.11 0.76 -10.60
CA ARG A 259 5.38 1.47 -11.65
C ARG A 259 4.52 2.61 -11.08
N GLY A 260 4.12 3.52 -11.96
CA GLY A 260 3.05 4.47 -11.67
C GLY A 260 1.66 3.92 -11.99
N PHE A 261 0.64 4.77 -11.79
CA PHE A 261 -0.78 4.50 -12.04
C PHE A 261 -1.40 3.48 -11.07
N GLY A 262 -2.73 3.31 -11.12
CA GLY A 262 -3.45 2.36 -10.26
C GLY A 262 -3.45 0.92 -10.77
N ALA A 263 -4.35 0.09 -10.24
CA ALA A 263 -4.57 -1.28 -10.74
C ALA A 263 -4.83 -1.27 -12.25
N ALA A 264 -4.12 -2.14 -12.98
CA ALA A 264 -4.24 -2.22 -14.42
C ALA A 264 -5.32 -3.22 -14.86
N ARG A 265 -5.71 -4.16 -13.98
CA ARG A 265 -6.71 -5.21 -14.23
C ARG A 265 -8.14 -4.71 -14.13
N HIS A 266 -9.05 -5.48 -14.74
CA HIS A 266 -10.47 -5.28 -14.55
C HIS A 266 -10.85 -5.55 -13.10
N VAL A 267 -11.58 -4.62 -12.52
CA VAL A 267 -12.20 -4.72 -11.21
C VAL A 267 -13.63 -4.17 -11.30
N PRO A 268 -14.53 -4.58 -10.40
CA PRO A 268 -15.86 -3.98 -10.27
C PRO A 268 -15.81 -2.45 -10.25
N HIS A 269 -16.64 -1.80 -11.07
CA HIS A 269 -16.58 -0.37 -11.32
C HIS A 269 -17.98 0.24 -11.42
N PHE A 270 -18.10 1.57 -11.26
CA PHE A 270 -19.35 2.32 -11.47
C PHE A 270 -19.95 2.15 -12.88
N SER A 271 -19.15 1.72 -13.85
CA SER A 271 -19.60 1.41 -15.21
C SER A 271 -20.42 0.11 -15.30
N ASP A 272 -20.44 -0.68 -14.23
CA ASP A 272 -21.27 -1.89 -14.08
C ASP A 272 -22.61 -1.58 -13.40
N ILE A 273 -22.91 -0.30 -13.15
CA ILE A 273 -24.14 0.21 -12.53
C ILE A 273 -24.82 1.17 -13.52
N ALA A 274 -26.15 1.16 -13.59
CA ALA A 274 -26.96 2.11 -14.36
C ALA A 274 -27.97 2.85 -13.49
N PHE A 275 -28.47 3.97 -14.01
CA PHE A 275 -29.66 4.63 -13.47
C PHE A 275 -30.93 3.93 -13.98
N ARG A 276 -31.99 3.94 -13.18
CA ARG A 276 -33.30 3.41 -13.58
C ARG A 276 -34.05 4.28 -14.59
N SER A 277 -33.71 5.56 -14.66
CA SER A 277 -34.28 6.51 -15.61
C SER A 277 -33.74 6.32 -17.02
N ASP A 278 -34.58 6.57 -18.03
CA ASP A 278 -34.17 6.58 -19.43
C ASP A 278 -33.28 7.80 -19.76
N PRO A 279 -32.13 7.63 -20.44
CA PRO A 279 -31.36 8.76 -20.96
C PRO A 279 -32.14 9.71 -21.88
N GLU A 280 -33.23 9.29 -22.53
CA GLU A 280 -34.03 10.16 -23.39
C GLU A 280 -34.73 11.29 -22.62
N CYS A 281 -35.03 11.08 -21.33
CA CYS A 281 -35.56 12.11 -20.43
C CYS A 281 -34.60 13.29 -20.22
N LEU A 282 -33.32 13.14 -20.58
CA LEU A 282 -32.34 14.23 -20.48
C LEU A 282 -32.65 15.37 -21.47
N SER A 283 -33.28 15.07 -22.62
CA SER A 283 -33.40 15.99 -23.76
C SER A 283 -34.24 17.25 -23.53
N THR A 284 -35.03 17.30 -22.45
CA THR A 284 -36.05 18.34 -22.24
C THR A 284 -35.67 19.42 -21.23
N THR A 285 -34.63 19.20 -20.41
CA THR A 285 -34.27 20.15 -19.34
C THR A 285 -33.24 21.17 -19.83
N SER A 286 -33.68 22.41 -20.03
CA SER A 286 -32.78 23.54 -20.31
C SER A 286 -32.07 23.99 -19.03
N ASP A 287 -30.76 24.25 -19.15
CA ASP A 287 -29.89 24.75 -18.08
C ASP A 287 -30.00 23.97 -16.75
N PRO A 288 -29.54 22.71 -16.70
CA PRO A 288 -29.65 21.89 -15.48
C PRO A 288 -28.81 22.45 -14.31
N VAL A 289 -27.71 23.14 -14.59
CA VAL A 289 -26.75 23.61 -13.56
C VAL A 289 -27.40 24.64 -12.63
N SER A 290 -28.23 25.55 -13.15
CA SER A 290 -28.92 26.55 -12.32
C SER A 290 -30.08 25.97 -11.49
N ARG A 291 -30.56 24.77 -11.84
CA ARG A 291 -31.71 24.11 -11.19
C ARG A 291 -31.35 23.18 -10.05
N VAL A 292 -30.08 22.80 -9.92
CA VAL A 292 -29.62 21.80 -8.95
C VAL A 292 -28.68 22.42 -7.92
N ALA A 293 -29.05 22.32 -6.64
CA ALA A 293 -28.16 22.61 -5.54
C ALA A 293 -27.05 21.55 -5.46
N MET A 294 -25.79 21.98 -5.63
CA MET A 294 -24.60 21.11 -5.59
C MET A 294 -23.60 21.50 -4.50
N ARG A 295 -23.74 22.70 -3.92
CA ARG A 295 -22.80 23.20 -2.91
C ARG A 295 -22.78 22.25 -1.71
N THR A 296 -21.58 21.80 -1.33
CA THR A 296 -21.38 20.77 -0.30
C THR A 296 -20.38 21.28 0.73
N LEU A 297 -20.78 21.25 2.00
CA LEU A 297 -19.93 21.60 3.14
C LEU A 297 -19.44 20.31 3.81
N ILE A 298 -18.14 20.21 4.10
CA ILE A 298 -17.55 19.01 4.71
C ILE A 298 -16.63 19.40 5.87
N GLY A 299 -16.84 18.79 7.03
CA GLY A 299 -15.91 18.78 8.15
C GLY A 299 -16.08 19.88 9.20
N ASP A 300 -17.32 20.24 9.54
CA ASP A 300 -17.65 21.20 10.62
C ASP A 300 -17.95 20.56 11.98
N LYS A 301 -18.01 19.23 12.07
CA LYS A 301 -18.55 18.49 13.22
C LYS A 301 -17.91 18.84 14.56
N HIS A 302 -16.62 19.18 14.58
CA HIS A 302 -15.86 19.40 15.81
C HIS A 302 -15.43 20.86 16.03
N GLY A 303 -16.17 21.82 15.48
CA GLY A 303 -15.91 23.26 15.63
C GLY A 303 -14.92 23.83 14.63
N ALA A 304 -14.56 23.03 13.61
CA ALA A 304 -13.76 23.45 12.49
C ALA A 304 -14.58 24.24 11.45
N ARG A 305 -13.90 25.06 10.64
CA ARG A 305 -14.50 25.69 9.47
C ARG A 305 -14.60 24.65 8.35
N ALA A 306 -15.81 24.24 7.98
CA ALA A 306 -16.04 23.30 6.88
C ALA A 306 -15.33 23.74 5.58
N LEU A 307 -14.89 22.75 4.81
CA LEU A 307 -14.52 22.95 3.42
C LEU A 307 -15.76 23.30 2.61
N ASP A 308 -15.70 24.40 1.86
CA ASP A 308 -16.79 24.87 1.00
C ASP A 308 -16.57 24.48 -0.47
N LEU A 309 -17.26 23.42 -0.91
CA LEU A 309 -17.17 22.93 -2.28
C LEU A 309 -18.36 23.42 -3.09
N SER A 310 -18.11 24.03 -4.26
CA SER A 310 -19.18 24.47 -5.18
C SER A 310 -19.97 23.31 -5.80
N MET A 311 -19.40 22.10 -5.76
CA MET A 311 -19.98 20.82 -6.17
C MET A 311 -19.35 19.71 -5.32
N PRO A 312 -19.95 18.51 -5.20
CA PRO A 312 -19.43 17.40 -4.37
C PRO A 312 -18.22 16.70 -4.99
N VAL A 313 -17.19 17.47 -5.33
CA VAL A 313 -15.98 17.04 -6.03
C VAL A 313 -14.75 17.71 -5.42
N MET A 314 -13.67 16.96 -5.26
CA MET A 314 -12.38 17.40 -4.75
C MET A 314 -11.25 16.90 -5.66
N VAL A 315 -10.12 17.61 -5.71
CA VAL A 315 -8.89 17.09 -6.33
C VAL A 315 -8.19 16.16 -5.34
N ALA A 316 -7.89 14.94 -5.77
CA ALA A 316 -7.27 13.93 -4.92
C ALA A 316 -5.81 14.29 -4.54
N PRO A 317 -5.31 13.81 -3.39
CA PRO A 317 -3.94 14.11 -2.92
C PRO A 317 -2.86 13.60 -3.88
N MET A 318 -2.03 14.51 -4.40
CA MET A 318 -0.90 14.17 -5.29
C MET A 318 0.32 15.05 -5.00
N SER A 319 1.44 14.42 -4.62
CA SER A 319 2.60 15.12 -4.06
C SER A 319 3.39 15.97 -5.06
N PHE A 320 3.86 17.13 -4.60
CA PHE A 320 5.02 17.78 -5.20
C PHE A 320 6.24 16.86 -5.09
N GLY A 321 6.86 16.57 -6.22
CA GLY A 321 7.87 15.53 -6.39
C GLY A 321 7.38 14.36 -7.21
N ALA A 322 6.20 13.80 -6.92
CA ALA A 322 5.55 12.88 -7.86
C ALA A 322 5.11 13.63 -9.13
N LEU A 323 4.52 14.81 -8.95
CA LEU A 323 4.17 15.74 -10.00
C LEU A 323 5.22 16.87 -10.11
N SER A 324 5.34 17.44 -11.30
CA SER A 324 6.19 18.59 -11.58
C SER A 324 5.65 19.87 -10.90
N PRO A 325 6.49 20.89 -10.65
CA PRO A 325 6.02 22.17 -10.08
C PRO A 325 4.90 22.79 -10.93
N LYS A 326 5.05 22.75 -12.27
CA LYS A 326 4.06 23.28 -13.20
C LYS A 326 2.71 22.57 -13.14
N MET A 327 2.71 21.24 -12.97
CA MET A 327 1.46 20.49 -12.81
C MET A 327 0.76 20.87 -11.51
N LYS A 328 1.51 21.02 -10.40
CA LYS A 328 0.95 21.46 -9.11
C LYS A 328 0.36 22.87 -9.18
N THR A 329 1.03 23.80 -9.87
CA THR A 329 0.45 25.14 -10.14
C THR A 329 -0.85 25.05 -10.94
N ALA A 330 -0.89 24.22 -11.98
CA ALA A 330 -2.08 24.10 -12.84
C ALA A 330 -3.28 23.48 -12.11
N LEU A 331 -3.06 22.52 -11.20
CA LEU A 331 -4.10 21.97 -10.33
C LEU A 331 -4.64 23.05 -9.37
N GLY A 332 -3.76 23.89 -8.80
CA GLY A 332 -4.16 24.98 -7.91
C GLY A 332 -5.06 26.00 -8.61
N ILE A 333 -4.70 26.38 -9.84
CA ILE A 333 -5.53 27.26 -10.67
C ILE A 333 -6.87 26.60 -10.98
N ALA A 334 -6.87 25.34 -11.44
CA ALA A 334 -8.09 24.64 -11.82
C ALA A 334 -9.06 24.46 -10.64
N SER A 335 -8.55 24.08 -9.46
CA SER A 335 -9.36 23.90 -8.25
C SER A 335 -9.97 25.23 -7.79
N ARG A 336 -9.21 26.33 -7.85
CA ARG A 336 -9.72 27.69 -7.59
C ARG A 336 -10.83 28.09 -8.56
N LEU A 337 -10.60 27.95 -9.87
CA LEU A 337 -11.56 28.35 -10.90
C LEU A 337 -12.88 27.58 -10.78
N SER A 338 -12.82 26.29 -10.41
CA SER A 338 -14.02 25.47 -10.17
C SER A 338 -14.58 25.58 -8.75
N GLY A 339 -13.97 26.36 -7.86
CA GLY A 339 -14.46 26.57 -6.50
C GLY A 339 -14.52 25.28 -5.66
N ILE A 340 -13.51 24.43 -5.78
CA ILE A 340 -13.37 23.16 -5.04
C ILE A 340 -12.03 23.14 -4.28
N SER A 341 -11.80 22.12 -3.46
CA SER A 341 -10.53 21.93 -2.76
C SER A 341 -9.52 21.10 -3.55
N GLU A 342 -8.24 21.40 -3.32
CA GLU A 342 -7.09 20.55 -3.66
C GLU A 342 -6.43 20.00 -2.40
N ASN A 343 -5.54 19.03 -2.56
CA ASN A 343 -4.71 18.47 -1.50
C ASN A 343 -3.23 18.37 -1.93
N THR A 344 -2.32 18.73 -1.01
CA THR A 344 -0.86 18.76 -1.26
C THR A 344 -0.28 17.40 -1.65
N GLY A 345 -0.94 16.32 -1.21
CA GLY A 345 -0.34 14.99 -1.18
C GLY A 345 0.85 14.90 -0.22
N GLU A 346 1.56 13.78 -0.30
CA GLU A 346 2.65 13.37 0.58
C GLU A 346 3.97 14.19 0.47
N GLY A 347 3.96 15.30 -0.27
CA GLY A 347 5.17 16.01 -0.67
C GLY A 347 5.60 17.17 0.23
N GLY A 348 4.72 17.62 1.12
CA GLY A 348 4.77 18.96 1.73
C GLY A 348 4.05 20.00 0.88
N MET A 349 3.80 21.18 1.46
CA MET A 349 3.04 22.25 0.79
C MET A 349 3.94 23.04 -0.17
N TYR A 350 3.68 22.97 -1.47
CA TYR A 350 4.35 23.81 -2.44
C TYR A 350 3.74 25.21 -2.45
N SER A 351 4.53 26.25 -2.17
CA SER A 351 4.00 27.60 -1.94
C SER A 351 3.26 28.21 -3.14
N VAL A 352 3.67 27.89 -4.38
CA VAL A 352 2.97 28.40 -5.58
C VAL A 352 1.60 27.75 -5.74
N GLU A 353 1.49 26.44 -5.51
CA GLU A 353 0.20 25.74 -5.48
C GLU A 353 -0.73 26.35 -4.42
N ARG A 354 -0.22 26.57 -3.20
CA ARG A 354 -1.00 27.21 -2.13
C ARG A 354 -1.48 28.61 -2.51
N ALA A 355 -0.66 29.40 -3.21
CA ALA A 355 -1.05 30.74 -3.65
C ALA A 355 -2.18 30.71 -4.69
N GLU A 356 -2.21 29.68 -5.54
CA GLU A 356 -3.24 29.54 -6.58
C GLU A 356 -4.52 28.88 -6.09
N ALA A 357 -4.44 27.89 -5.20
CA ALA A 357 -5.58 27.12 -4.73
C ALA A 357 -6.50 27.95 -3.81
N ARG A 358 -7.81 27.90 -4.07
CA ARG A 358 -8.83 28.50 -3.18
C ARG A 358 -8.82 27.82 -1.82
N GLN A 359 -8.85 26.50 -1.81
CA GLN A 359 -8.79 25.67 -0.60
C GLN A 359 -7.75 24.56 -0.79
N LEU A 360 -6.83 24.42 0.15
CA LEU A 360 -5.78 23.39 0.10
C LEU A 360 -5.71 22.61 1.41
N ILE A 361 -5.90 21.31 1.32
CA ILE A 361 -5.72 20.36 2.43
C ILE A 361 -4.23 19.98 2.49
N ALA A 362 -3.63 20.10 3.66
CA ALA A 362 -2.25 19.66 3.90
C ALA A 362 -2.26 18.22 4.42
N GLN A 363 -1.59 17.32 3.70
CA GLN A 363 -1.51 15.91 4.06
C GLN A 363 -0.24 15.59 4.87
N CYS A 364 -0.42 14.90 6.00
CA CYS A 364 0.64 14.39 6.86
C CYS A 364 0.79 12.88 6.67
N LEU A 365 1.92 12.46 6.09
CA LEU A 365 2.33 11.06 6.04
C LEU A 365 3.22 10.65 7.21
N SER A 366 3.42 9.35 7.37
CA SER A 366 4.31 8.70 8.34
C SER A 366 5.74 9.26 8.38
N GLY A 367 6.31 9.64 7.23
CA GLY A 367 7.65 10.23 7.13
C GLY A 367 7.74 11.70 7.57
N ARG A 368 6.60 12.39 7.79
CA ARG A 368 6.52 13.84 8.07
C ARG A 368 7.30 14.71 7.07
N LEU A 369 7.22 14.36 5.79
CA LEU A 369 7.94 15.06 4.73
C LEU A 369 7.27 16.42 4.48
N GLY A 370 8.04 17.49 4.63
CA GLY A 370 7.54 18.87 4.50
C GLY A 370 6.46 19.28 5.51
N TRP A 371 6.09 18.43 6.46
CA TRP A 371 5.10 18.74 7.50
C TRP A 371 5.66 19.73 8.51
N ASN A 372 4.95 20.83 8.76
CA ASN A 372 5.36 21.87 9.70
C ASN A 372 4.18 22.78 10.09
N ILE A 373 4.30 23.46 11.25
CA ILE A 373 3.24 24.29 11.83
C ILE A 373 2.84 25.48 10.95
N HIS A 374 3.75 26.08 10.19
CA HIS A 374 3.43 27.24 9.35
C HIS A 374 2.54 26.86 8.18
N ASP A 375 2.82 25.73 7.53
CA ASP A 375 1.97 25.22 6.46
C ASP A 375 0.62 24.72 7.00
N MET A 376 0.59 24.12 8.19
CA MET A 376 -0.67 23.81 8.89
C MET A 376 -1.51 25.09 9.13
N LYS A 377 -0.87 26.20 9.53
CA LYS A 377 -1.53 27.50 9.73
C LYS A 377 -2.03 28.12 8.41
N ARG A 378 -1.44 27.77 7.27
CA ARG A 378 -1.84 28.22 5.91
C ARG A 378 -2.84 27.27 5.21
N ALA A 379 -3.07 26.08 5.76
CA ALA A 379 -4.00 25.11 5.19
C ALA A 379 -5.47 25.48 5.46
N ASP A 380 -6.37 24.87 4.67
CA ASP A 380 -7.82 24.92 4.87
C ASP A 380 -8.40 23.62 5.44
N GLY A 381 -7.57 22.57 5.51
CA GLY A 381 -7.86 21.30 6.15
C GLY A 381 -6.56 20.53 6.37
N LEU A 382 -6.58 19.57 7.29
CA LEU A 382 -5.46 18.68 7.56
C LEU A 382 -5.90 17.24 7.27
N GLU A 383 -5.02 16.43 6.70
CA GLU A 383 -5.31 15.03 6.41
C GLU A 383 -4.22 14.13 6.99
N ILE A 384 -4.60 13.13 7.78
CA ILE A 384 -3.71 12.07 8.23
C ILE A 384 -3.72 10.96 7.17
N TYR A 385 -2.58 10.71 6.54
CA TYR A 385 -2.43 9.63 5.56
C TYR A 385 -2.12 8.31 6.29
N ILE A 386 -3.04 7.36 6.28
CA ILE A 386 -2.73 5.99 6.71
C ILE A 386 -2.33 5.15 5.52
N SER A 387 -3.07 5.23 4.42
CA SER A 387 -2.77 4.50 3.18
C SER A 387 -3.50 5.08 1.98
N GLN A 388 -3.23 4.54 0.79
CA GLN A 388 -3.91 4.86 -0.47
C GLN A 388 -4.21 3.58 -1.26
N GLY A 389 -5.18 3.66 -2.18
CA GLY A 389 -5.68 2.51 -2.93
C GLY A 389 -4.65 1.80 -3.81
N ALA A 390 -3.65 2.52 -4.31
CA ALA A 390 -2.58 1.96 -5.15
C ALA A 390 -1.52 1.17 -4.37
N LYS A 391 -1.45 1.33 -3.05
CA LYS A 391 -0.46 0.64 -2.22
C LYS A 391 -0.90 0.54 -0.74
N PRO A 392 -2.05 -0.08 -0.45
CA PRO A 392 -2.52 -0.20 0.92
C PRO A 392 -1.51 -1.02 1.74
N GLY A 393 -1.14 -0.55 2.94
CA GLY A 393 -0.09 -1.15 3.77
C GLY A 393 1.35 -0.68 3.47
N LEU A 394 1.56 0.19 2.47
CA LEU A 394 2.86 0.79 2.18
C LEU A 394 2.87 2.31 2.39
N GLY A 395 4.04 2.83 2.78
CA GLY A 395 4.30 4.28 2.79
C GLY A 395 4.55 4.90 1.40
N GLY A 396 4.62 6.23 1.40
CA GLY A 396 5.07 7.05 0.28
C GLY A 396 6.36 6.58 -0.39
N GLN A 397 6.42 6.69 -1.72
CA GLN A 397 7.61 6.36 -2.51
C GLN A 397 7.94 7.48 -3.49
N LEU A 398 9.19 7.91 -3.51
CA LEU A 398 9.73 8.82 -4.53
C LEU A 398 11.12 8.35 -4.93
N MET A 399 11.28 7.96 -6.20
CA MET A 399 12.56 7.43 -6.70
C MET A 399 13.62 8.53 -6.78
N ALA A 400 14.89 8.14 -6.61
CA ALA A 400 16.05 9.05 -6.56
C ALA A 400 16.11 10.01 -7.75
N ALA A 401 15.73 9.54 -8.95
CA ALA A 401 15.68 10.35 -10.17
C ALA A 401 14.75 11.57 -10.10
N LYS A 402 13.84 11.61 -9.11
CA LYS A 402 12.86 12.69 -8.90
C LYS A 402 13.10 13.44 -7.59
N LEU A 403 14.09 13.06 -6.79
CA LEU A 403 14.43 13.74 -5.54
C LEU A 403 15.49 14.82 -5.81
N THR A 404 15.05 15.95 -6.37
CA THR A 404 15.92 17.11 -6.64
C THR A 404 16.31 17.83 -5.34
N ARG A 405 17.33 18.69 -5.40
CA ARG A 405 17.75 19.54 -4.29
C ARG A 405 16.60 20.35 -3.67
N GLU A 406 15.74 20.91 -4.51
CA GLU A 406 14.57 21.69 -4.08
C GLU A 406 13.58 20.82 -3.29
N ILE A 407 13.23 19.65 -3.82
CA ILE A 407 12.31 18.71 -3.17
C ILE A 407 12.92 18.18 -1.87
N ALA A 408 14.21 17.84 -1.89
CA ALA A 408 14.95 17.39 -0.72
C ALA A 408 14.96 18.46 0.39
N ALA A 409 15.20 19.73 0.03
CA ALA A 409 15.17 20.86 0.96
C ALA A 409 13.77 21.08 1.56
N LEU A 410 12.72 21.08 0.73
CA LEU A 410 11.33 21.21 1.19
C LEU A 410 10.95 20.07 2.15
N ARG A 411 11.35 18.83 1.81
CA ARG A 411 11.06 17.66 2.64
C ARG A 411 11.92 17.58 3.90
N GLY A 412 13.10 18.22 3.90
CA GLY A 412 14.06 18.21 5.00
C GLY A 412 14.96 16.97 5.02
N ILE A 413 15.25 16.39 3.85
CA ILE A 413 15.95 15.09 3.72
C ILE A 413 17.17 15.21 2.77
N PRO A 414 18.11 14.25 2.80
CA PRO A 414 19.20 14.18 1.82
C PRO A 414 18.68 14.01 0.38
N GLU A 415 19.39 14.58 -0.59
CA GLU A 415 19.04 14.47 -2.01
C GLU A 415 19.51 13.15 -2.64
N GLY A 416 18.89 12.76 -3.77
CA GLY A 416 19.39 11.67 -4.60
C GLY A 416 19.27 10.26 -4.01
N MET A 417 18.42 10.00 -3.03
CA MET A 417 18.09 8.65 -2.53
C MET A 417 16.70 8.19 -2.98
N ASP A 418 16.48 6.87 -3.04
CA ASP A 418 15.15 6.30 -3.19
C ASP A 418 14.37 6.45 -1.88
N LEU A 419 13.50 7.45 -1.83
CA LEU A 419 12.73 7.75 -0.64
C LEU A 419 11.59 6.73 -0.49
N ARG A 420 11.67 5.95 0.58
CA ARG A 420 10.64 5.02 1.04
C ARG A 420 10.20 5.48 2.42
N SER A 421 9.04 6.10 2.55
CA SER A 421 8.50 6.48 3.86
C SER A 421 8.20 5.23 4.70
N PRO A 422 8.21 5.33 6.03
CA PRO A 422 7.70 4.25 6.87
C PRO A 422 6.26 3.90 6.50
N SER A 423 5.84 2.65 6.60
CA SER A 423 4.43 2.30 6.31
C SER A 423 3.47 2.63 7.44
N ARG A 424 4.00 2.83 8.64
CA ARG A 424 3.25 3.21 9.83
C ARG A 424 3.70 4.57 10.34
N HIS A 425 2.76 5.37 10.81
CA HIS A 425 3.07 6.58 11.58
C HIS A 425 3.84 6.18 12.86
N PRO A 426 4.94 6.87 13.20
CA PRO A 426 5.75 6.52 14.37
C PRO A 426 4.94 6.40 15.68
N ASP A 427 3.93 7.26 15.77
CA ASP A 427 3.06 7.62 16.89
C ASP A 427 1.59 7.23 16.67
N ILE A 428 1.28 6.38 15.69
CA ILE A 428 -0.06 5.78 15.52
C ILE A 428 0.11 4.27 15.33
N LEU A 429 -0.02 3.51 16.43
CA LEU A 429 0.04 2.05 16.41
C LEU A 429 -1.36 1.41 16.31
N GLY A 430 -2.40 2.17 16.62
CA GLY A 430 -3.82 1.81 16.51
C GLY A 430 -4.73 3.02 16.80
N GLY A 431 -6.03 2.77 17.01
CA GLY A 431 -7.02 3.83 17.23
C GLY A 431 -6.76 4.72 18.47
N ASP A 432 -6.33 4.12 19.58
CA ASP A 432 -6.09 4.90 20.81
C ASP A 432 -4.92 5.90 20.69
N ASP A 433 -3.99 5.66 19.76
CA ASP A 433 -2.94 6.61 19.41
C ASP A 433 -3.42 7.65 18.38
N LEU A 434 -4.28 7.23 17.44
CA LEU A 434 -4.85 8.11 16.41
C LEU A 434 -5.61 9.28 17.05
N ILE A 435 -6.46 9.03 18.06
CA ILE A 435 -7.16 10.10 18.78
C ILE A 435 -6.19 11.10 19.42
N MET A 436 -5.01 10.65 19.88
CA MET A 436 -4.00 11.55 20.46
C MET A 436 -3.41 12.46 19.38
N LYS A 437 -3.05 11.90 18.22
CA LYS A 437 -2.53 12.70 17.09
C LYS A 437 -3.56 13.67 16.52
N VAL A 438 -4.82 13.26 16.38
CA VAL A 438 -5.92 14.13 15.92
C VAL A 438 -6.08 15.33 16.86
N ARG A 439 -5.99 15.11 18.18
CA ARG A 439 -6.04 16.19 19.17
C ARG A 439 -4.83 17.11 19.07
N GLU A 440 -3.62 16.57 18.91
CA GLU A 440 -2.44 17.41 18.70
C GLU A 440 -2.59 18.33 17.48
N PHE A 441 -3.07 17.81 16.35
CA PHE A 441 -3.30 18.62 15.15
C PHE A 441 -4.31 19.73 15.40
N ARG A 442 -5.41 19.43 16.10
CA ARG A 442 -6.41 20.42 16.48
C ARG A 442 -5.85 21.48 17.43
N GLU A 443 -5.12 21.08 18.46
CA GLU A 443 -4.43 22.02 19.35
C GLU A 443 -3.47 22.92 18.57
N ALA A 444 -2.70 22.36 17.63
CA ALA A 444 -1.73 23.10 16.83
C ALA A 444 -2.37 24.23 16.01
N VAL A 445 -3.55 23.99 15.43
CA VAL A 445 -4.28 25.00 14.63
C VAL A 445 -5.38 25.73 15.39
N GLY A 446 -5.51 25.53 16.71
CA GLY A 446 -6.55 26.16 17.52
C GLY A 446 -7.96 25.71 17.13
N TRP A 447 -8.13 24.44 16.76
CA TRP A 447 -9.40 23.78 16.41
C TRP A 447 -10.12 24.36 15.19
N ARG A 448 -9.50 25.28 14.43
CA ARG A 448 -10.14 25.99 13.32
C ARG A 448 -10.28 25.17 12.02
N LEU A 449 -9.47 24.12 11.84
CA LEU A 449 -9.42 23.35 10.59
C LEU A 449 -10.01 21.94 10.75
N PRO A 450 -10.68 21.42 9.71
CA PRO A 450 -11.11 20.03 9.69
C PRO A 450 -9.89 19.10 9.64
N VAL A 451 -10.00 17.95 10.31
CA VAL A 451 -9.02 16.88 10.29
C VAL A 451 -9.64 15.65 9.65
N SER A 452 -9.19 15.29 8.46
CA SER A 452 -9.58 14.07 7.75
C SER A 452 -8.56 12.95 7.90
N ILE A 453 -8.97 11.75 7.50
CA ILE A 453 -8.11 10.59 7.40
C ILE A 453 -8.22 9.95 6.02
N LYS A 454 -7.08 9.59 5.43
CA LYS A 454 -7.03 8.85 4.17
C LYS A 454 -6.79 7.38 4.38
N LEU A 455 -7.68 6.56 3.81
CA LEU A 455 -7.65 5.10 3.90
C LEU A 455 -7.67 4.48 2.51
N GLY A 456 -6.73 3.56 2.24
CA GLY A 456 -6.83 2.62 1.13
C GLY A 456 -7.87 1.54 1.46
N GLY A 457 -8.73 1.20 0.50
CA GLY A 457 -9.79 0.21 0.69
C GLY A 457 -9.21 -1.15 1.09
N GLY A 458 -9.48 -1.60 2.31
CA GLY A 458 -8.98 -2.87 2.87
C GLY A 458 -9.92 -3.36 3.96
N ARG A 459 -9.54 -3.21 5.24
CA ARG A 459 -10.44 -3.51 6.37
C ARG A 459 -11.42 -2.37 6.66
N THR A 460 -11.92 -1.72 5.60
CA THR A 460 -12.67 -0.46 5.62
C THR A 460 -13.82 -0.43 6.62
N ARG A 461 -14.62 -1.51 6.68
CA ARG A 461 -15.76 -1.65 7.62
C ARG A 461 -15.39 -1.35 9.07
N ASP A 462 -14.17 -1.72 9.46
CA ASP A 462 -13.68 -1.56 10.83
C ASP A 462 -12.85 -0.29 10.99
N ASP A 463 -12.06 0.08 9.98
CA ASP A 463 -11.23 1.30 10.01
C ASP A 463 -12.10 2.58 10.10
N VAL A 464 -13.29 2.62 9.46
CA VAL A 464 -14.20 3.79 9.57
C VAL A 464 -14.86 3.93 10.94
N LYS A 465 -15.04 2.82 11.68
CA LYS A 465 -15.55 2.87 13.06
C LYS A 465 -14.52 3.53 13.98
N ILE A 466 -13.24 3.22 13.76
CA ILE A 466 -12.13 3.88 14.46
C ILE A 466 -12.09 5.37 14.09
N ALA A 467 -12.17 5.71 12.80
CA ALA A 467 -12.21 7.10 12.37
C ALA A 467 -13.37 7.90 13.00
N PHE A 468 -14.55 7.29 13.12
CA PHE A 468 -15.69 7.88 13.80
C PHE A 468 -15.44 8.06 15.32
N LYS A 469 -14.98 7.01 16.00
CA LYS A 469 -14.64 7.02 17.44
C LYS A 469 -13.63 8.10 17.78
N ASP A 470 -12.61 8.27 16.94
CA ASP A 470 -11.47 9.16 17.19
C ASP A 470 -11.74 10.61 16.77
N GLY A 471 -12.96 10.89 16.31
CA GLY A 471 -13.46 12.24 16.06
C GLY A 471 -12.89 12.89 14.81
N LEU A 472 -12.62 12.11 13.76
CA LEU A 472 -12.26 12.65 12.45
C LEU A 472 -13.47 13.35 11.82
N ASP A 473 -13.21 14.43 11.09
CA ASP A 473 -14.25 15.27 10.49
C ASP A 473 -14.84 14.65 9.21
N PHE A 474 -14.03 13.90 8.45
CA PHE A 474 -14.44 13.11 7.29
C PHE A 474 -13.37 12.07 6.91
N VAL A 475 -13.75 11.11 6.06
CA VAL A 475 -12.85 10.06 5.53
C VAL A 475 -12.65 10.25 4.04
N GLU A 476 -11.39 10.27 3.59
CA GLU A 476 -11.01 10.15 2.19
C GLU A 476 -10.70 8.67 1.88
N LEU A 477 -11.65 7.97 1.23
CA LEU A 477 -11.59 6.53 1.01
C LEU A 477 -11.18 6.22 -0.43
N ASP A 478 -10.01 5.60 -0.60
CA ASP A 478 -9.39 5.33 -1.90
C ASP A 478 -9.43 3.83 -2.23
N GLY A 479 -10.26 3.44 -3.20
CA GLY A 479 -10.34 2.04 -3.64
C GLY A 479 -9.12 1.61 -4.46
N LEU A 480 -9.00 0.30 -4.71
CA LEU A 480 -7.87 -0.32 -5.44
C LEU A 480 -7.55 0.36 -6.81
N GLN A 481 -8.54 1.01 -7.43
CA GLN A 481 -8.35 1.79 -8.66
C GLN A 481 -7.54 3.09 -8.48
N GLY A 482 -7.22 3.49 -7.24
CA GLY A 482 -6.43 4.66 -6.90
C GLY A 482 -5.08 4.71 -7.61
N GLY A 483 -4.64 5.90 -8.02
CA GLY A 483 -3.38 6.10 -8.73
C GLY A 483 -2.16 6.29 -7.80
N THR A 484 -0.95 6.12 -8.35
CA THR A 484 0.31 6.47 -7.67
C THR A 484 1.37 6.96 -8.65
N GLY A 485 2.35 7.72 -8.14
CA GLY A 485 3.58 8.02 -8.87
C GLY A 485 4.58 6.87 -8.86
N ALA A 486 4.56 6.03 -7.81
CA ALA A 486 5.43 4.86 -7.63
C ALA A 486 4.83 3.88 -6.58
N ALA A 487 4.71 2.61 -6.96
CA ALA A 487 4.41 1.49 -6.06
C ALA A 487 4.94 0.17 -6.66
N GLY A 488 5.12 -0.84 -5.80
CA GLY A 488 5.29 -2.22 -6.21
C GLY A 488 4.07 -2.72 -6.96
N SER A 489 4.30 -3.46 -8.05
CA SER A 489 3.22 -3.94 -8.93
C SER A 489 2.36 -5.00 -8.23
N GLU A 490 2.97 -5.82 -7.38
CA GLU A 490 2.32 -6.80 -6.51
C GLU A 490 1.28 -6.16 -5.58
N VAL A 491 1.60 -5.01 -4.99
CA VAL A 491 0.67 -4.30 -4.09
C VAL A 491 -0.39 -3.55 -4.89
N ALA A 492 0.01 -2.85 -5.96
CA ALA A 492 -0.90 -2.05 -6.76
C ALA A 492 -1.98 -2.85 -7.51
N GLU A 493 -1.75 -4.14 -7.74
CA GLU A 493 -2.73 -5.02 -8.38
C GLU A 493 -3.54 -5.83 -7.35
N TYR A 494 -2.92 -6.28 -6.25
CA TYR A 494 -3.49 -7.36 -5.42
C TYR A 494 -3.71 -7.01 -3.95
N VAL A 495 -3.36 -5.81 -3.48
CA VAL A 495 -3.64 -5.40 -2.10
C VAL A 495 -4.66 -4.28 -2.11
N GLY A 496 -5.78 -4.52 -1.43
CA GLY A 496 -6.93 -3.64 -1.34
C GLY A 496 -8.14 -4.11 -2.15
N ILE A 497 -9.31 -3.49 -1.88
CA ILE A 497 -10.60 -3.86 -2.48
C ILE A 497 -11.11 -2.81 -3.48
N PRO A 498 -11.96 -3.19 -4.45
CA PRO A 498 -12.51 -2.27 -5.43
C PRO A 498 -13.24 -1.07 -4.80
N THR A 499 -13.21 0.09 -5.45
CA THR A 499 -13.83 1.33 -4.95
C THR A 499 -15.30 1.17 -4.55
N VAL A 500 -16.10 0.48 -5.37
CA VAL A 500 -17.52 0.23 -5.06
C VAL A 500 -17.69 -0.62 -3.80
N SER A 501 -16.83 -1.63 -3.62
CA SER A 501 -16.81 -2.48 -2.42
C SER A 501 -16.33 -1.73 -1.19
N ALA A 502 -15.29 -0.89 -1.33
CA ALA A 502 -14.77 -0.08 -0.23
C ALA A 502 -15.85 0.85 0.32
N LEU A 503 -16.58 1.56 -0.56
CA LEU A 503 -17.68 2.43 -0.16
C LEU A 503 -18.76 1.63 0.58
N MET A 504 -19.15 0.49 0.03
CA MET A 504 -20.15 -0.38 0.65
C MET A 504 -19.74 -0.87 2.04
N GLU A 505 -18.50 -1.31 2.21
CA GLU A 505 -17.98 -1.75 3.51
C GLU A 505 -17.92 -0.59 4.53
N ALA A 506 -17.59 0.62 4.08
CA ALA A 506 -17.59 1.81 4.93
C ALA A 506 -19.01 2.12 5.45
N LEU A 507 -20.01 2.12 4.56
CA LEU A 507 -21.40 2.38 4.91
C LEU A 507 -21.94 1.33 5.89
N ASP A 508 -21.67 0.05 5.63
CA ASP A 508 -22.06 -1.04 6.54
C ASP A 508 -21.42 -0.86 7.92
N GLY A 509 -20.13 -0.50 7.97
CA GLY A 509 -19.40 -0.30 9.21
C GLY A 509 -19.97 0.82 10.08
N LEU A 510 -20.41 1.92 9.45
CA LEU A 510 -21.08 3.02 10.14
C LEU A 510 -22.50 2.65 10.57
N ALA A 511 -23.26 1.94 9.73
CA ALA A 511 -24.60 1.46 10.06
C ALA A 511 -24.60 0.52 11.27
N GLU A 512 -23.60 -0.37 11.38
CA GLU A 512 -23.43 -1.29 12.51
C GLU A 512 -23.31 -0.61 13.88
N ILE A 513 -22.82 0.63 13.92
CA ILE A 513 -22.66 1.42 15.15
C ILE A 513 -23.70 2.55 15.26
N GLY A 514 -24.72 2.56 14.39
CA GLY A 514 -25.74 3.61 14.35
C GLY A 514 -25.22 4.99 13.92
N ALA A 515 -24.08 5.03 13.22
CA ALA A 515 -23.40 6.25 12.76
C ALA A 515 -23.64 6.56 11.27
N GLU A 516 -24.64 5.92 10.64
CA GLU A 516 -24.99 6.16 9.25
C GLU A 516 -25.28 7.64 8.98
N GLY A 517 -24.68 8.19 7.90
CA GLY A 517 -24.80 9.60 7.55
C GLY A 517 -24.08 10.59 8.46
N GLN A 518 -23.44 10.15 9.56
CA GLN A 518 -22.80 11.04 10.54
C GLN A 518 -21.31 11.31 10.30
N LEU A 519 -20.66 10.52 9.43
CA LEU A 519 -19.27 10.70 9.02
C LEU A 519 -19.23 10.83 7.50
N PRO A 520 -18.93 12.01 6.94
CA PRO A 520 -18.82 12.19 5.51
C PRO A 520 -17.74 11.29 4.90
N ILE A 521 -18.06 10.65 3.77
CA ILE A 521 -17.13 9.81 3.01
C ILE A 521 -16.89 10.48 1.66
N VAL A 522 -15.64 10.85 1.41
CA VAL A 522 -15.14 11.30 0.11
C VAL A 522 -14.52 10.09 -0.58
N VAL A 523 -15.23 9.50 -1.55
CA VAL A 523 -14.74 8.30 -2.23
C VAL A 523 -13.88 8.65 -3.44
N MET A 524 -12.79 7.93 -3.62
CA MET A 524 -11.90 8.08 -4.76
C MET A 524 -11.35 6.73 -5.23
N GLY A 525 -10.59 6.76 -6.32
CA GLY A 525 -10.10 5.56 -7.00
C GLY A 525 -10.98 5.23 -8.21
N GLY A 526 -10.52 5.62 -9.39
CA GLY A 526 -11.17 5.29 -10.66
C GLY A 526 -12.34 6.19 -11.10
N ILE A 527 -12.71 7.24 -10.35
CA ILE A 527 -13.76 8.20 -10.77
C ILE A 527 -13.32 9.00 -12.00
N GLN A 528 -14.16 9.04 -13.05
CA GLN A 528 -13.78 9.59 -14.37
C GLN A 528 -14.69 10.71 -14.85
N SER A 529 -15.90 10.81 -14.31
CA SER A 529 -16.96 11.68 -14.86
C SER A 529 -17.98 12.10 -13.80
N GLY A 530 -18.85 13.06 -14.14
CA GLY A 530 -19.97 13.44 -13.29
C GLY A 530 -21.03 12.33 -13.17
N VAL A 531 -21.08 11.41 -14.13
CA VAL A 531 -21.92 10.19 -14.06
C VAL A 531 -21.42 9.24 -12.97
N ASP A 532 -20.12 8.99 -12.90
CA ASP A 532 -19.54 8.17 -11.82
C ASP A 532 -19.74 8.85 -10.46
N ALA A 533 -19.58 10.17 -10.40
CA ALA A 533 -19.82 10.96 -9.20
C ALA A 533 -21.28 10.85 -8.72
N ALA A 534 -22.26 11.00 -9.62
CA ALA A 534 -23.68 10.85 -9.31
C ALA A 534 -23.99 9.44 -8.76
N LYS A 535 -23.42 8.39 -9.37
CA LYS A 535 -23.58 7.01 -8.88
C LYS A 535 -22.95 6.81 -7.50
N ALA A 536 -21.77 7.38 -7.25
CA ALA A 536 -21.12 7.32 -5.95
C ALA A 536 -21.95 8.01 -4.85
N ILE A 537 -22.48 9.19 -5.16
CA ILE A 537 -23.34 9.96 -4.24
C ILE A 537 -24.65 9.20 -3.98
N ALA A 538 -25.30 8.71 -5.03
CA ALA A 538 -26.49 7.87 -4.91
C ALA A 538 -26.25 6.60 -4.06
N MET A 539 -25.05 6.04 -4.09
CA MET A 539 -24.69 4.90 -3.23
C MET A 539 -24.44 5.27 -1.76
N GLY A 540 -24.18 6.54 -1.44
CA GLY A 540 -23.98 7.04 -0.07
C GLY A 540 -22.71 7.87 0.15
N ALA A 541 -21.91 8.16 -0.88
CA ALA A 541 -20.76 9.06 -0.74
C ALA A 541 -21.21 10.52 -0.58
N THR A 542 -20.49 11.31 0.21
CA THR A 542 -20.75 12.76 0.37
C THR A 542 -20.13 13.57 -0.76
N ALA A 543 -18.95 13.17 -1.23
CA ALA A 543 -18.26 13.76 -2.37
C ALA A 543 -17.33 12.73 -3.03
N VAL A 544 -16.73 13.11 -4.16
CA VAL A 544 -15.73 12.28 -4.85
C VAL A 544 -14.39 12.98 -5.02
N GLY A 545 -13.30 12.20 -4.99
CA GLY A 545 -11.93 12.68 -5.26
C GLY A 545 -11.44 12.31 -6.66
N LEU A 546 -10.79 13.26 -7.35
CA LEU A 546 -10.28 13.08 -8.72
C LEU A 546 -8.76 13.18 -8.78
N GLY A 547 -8.11 12.09 -9.17
CA GLY A 547 -6.64 12.02 -9.37
C GLY A 547 -6.28 11.83 -10.83
N THR A 548 -6.23 10.57 -11.27
CA THR A 548 -5.81 10.22 -12.64
C THR A 548 -6.63 10.89 -13.74
N SER A 549 -7.94 11.05 -13.57
CA SER A 549 -8.81 11.74 -14.53
C SER A 549 -8.43 13.21 -14.70
N MET A 550 -8.10 13.91 -13.60
CA MET A 550 -7.55 15.28 -13.64
C MET A 550 -6.22 15.32 -14.40
N LEU A 551 -5.33 14.36 -14.17
CA LEU A 551 -4.06 14.28 -14.92
C LEU A 551 -4.29 14.06 -16.42
N ILE A 552 -5.29 13.25 -16.80
CA ILE A 552 -5.65 13.01 -18.21
C ILE A 552 -6.24 14.27 -18.85
N ALA A 553 -7.14 14.98 -18.16
CA ALA A 553 -7.67 16.26 -18.60
C ALA A 553 -6.54 17.30 -18.79
N GLY A 554 -5.55 17.30 -17.91
CA GLY A 554 -4.33 18.11 -18.00
C GLY A 554 -3.27 17.60 -19.01
N GLY A 555 -3.56 16.56 -19.80
CA GLY A 555 -2.71 16.12 -20.91
C GLY A 555 -1.93 14.82 -20.71
N CYS A 556 -2.18 14.05 -19.65
CA CYS A 556 -1.57 12.72 -19.48
C CYS A 556 -1.94 11.79 -20.66
N ILE A 557 -0.98 10.95 -21.04
CA ILE A 557 -1.10 9.99 -22.15
C ILE A 557 -1.10 8.53 -21.69
N GLY A 558 -1.07 8.26 -20.38
CA GLY A 558 -1.10 6.91 -19.85
C GLY A 558 0.18 6.09 -20.05
N CYS A 559 1.35 6.72 -20.16
CA CYS A 559 2.62 6.00 -20.38
C CYS A 559 3.12 5.14 -19.20
N MET A 560 2.49 5.26 -18.01
CA MET A 560 2.78 4.54 -16.75
C MET A 560 4.24 4.60 -16.23
N ASP A 561 5.10 5.37 -16.88
CA ASP A 561 6.51 5.60 -16.54
C ASP A 561 6.71 6.73 -15.51
N CYS A 562 5.74 6.92 -14.61
CA CYS A 562 5.72 8.03 -13.65
C CYS A 562 6.86 7.93 -12.62
N SER A 563 7.27 6.70 -12.29
CA SER A 563 8.28 6.40 -11.27
C SER A 563 9.69 6.78 -11.73
N SER A 564 10.00 6.63 -13.02
CA SER A 564 11.35 6.91 -13.57
C SER A 564 11.65 8.41 -13.74
N GLY A 565 10.62 9.27 -13.69
CA GLY A 565 10.76 10.70 -13.95
C GLY A 565 10.92 11.06 -15.43
N ASN A 566 10.67 10.13 -16.36
CA ASN A 566 10.80 10.36 -17.80
C ASN A 566 9.50 10.75 -18.51
N CYS A 567 8.51 11.25 -17.78
CA CYS A 567 7.22 11.65 -18.34
C CYS A 567 7.42 12.58 -19.57
N PRO A 568 6.94 12.19 -20.77
CA PRO A 568 7.17 12.98 -21.98
C PRO A 568 6.36 14.28 -22.01
N MET A 569 5.30 14.35 -21.21
CA MET A 569 4.36 15.48 -21.14
C MET A 569 4.72 16.52 -20.07
N GLY A 570 5.82 16.34 -19.33
CA GLY A 570 6.19 17.29 -18.27
C GLY A 570 5.31 17.22 -17.00
N ILE A 571 4.49 16.17 -16.85
CA ILE A 571 3.54 16.02 -15.72
C ILE A 571 4.21 15.37 -14.50
N ALA A 572 4.74 14.16 -14.67
CA ALA A 572 5.31 13.36 -13.58
C ALA A 572 6.85 13.27 -13.70
N THR A 573 7.52 14.42 -13.73
CA THR A 573 8.96 14.56 -13.94
C THR A 573 9.49 15.78 -13.20
N GLN A 574 10.78 15.78 -12.88
CA GLN A 574 11.50 16.93 -12.35
C GLN A 574 12.57 17.46 -13.33
N SER A 575 12.65 16.91 -14.54
CA SER A 575 13.57 17.38 -15.57
C SER A 575 13.12 18.75 -16.10
N PRO A 576 13.97 19.79 -16.07
CA PRO A 576 13.63 21.10 -16.63
C PRO A 576 13.24 21.04 -18.11
N GLU A 577 13.96 20.25 -18.90
CA GLU A 577 13.71 20.07 -20.35
C GLU A 577 12.34 19.43 -20.65
N ARG A 578 11.89 18.52 -19.78
CA ARG A 578 10.55 17.90 -19.93
C ARG A 578 9.46 18.78 -19.37
N THR A 579 9.73 19.45 -18.25
CA THR A 579 8.77 20.35 -17.58
C THR A 579 8.51 21.60 -18.43
N SER A 580 9.47 22.07 -19.22
CA SER A 580 9.26 23.18 -20.15
C SER A 580 8.15 22.92 -21.18
N ARG A 581 7.90 21.64 -21.52
CA ARG A 581 6.84 21.19 -22.45
C ARG A 581 5.43 21.32 -21.89
N PHE A 582 5.29 21.51 -20.57
CA PHE A 582 4.01 21.68 -19.91
C PHE A 582 3.64 23.17 -19.83
N ASP A 583 2.45 23.50 -20.33
CA ASP A 583 1.85 24.83 -20.34
C ASP A 583 0.83 24.94 -19.20
N VAL A 584 1.14 25.74 -18.19
CA VAL A 584 0.38 25.81 -16.94
C VAL A 584 -1.04 26.32 -17.19
N GLU A 585 -1.18 27.48 -17.84
CA GLU A 585 -2.47 28.12 -18.04
C GLU A 585 -3.37 27.26 -18.92
N LYS A 586 -2.82 26.77 -20.04
CA LYS A 586 -3.60 25.94 -20.97
C LYS A 586 -4.10 24.67 -20.33
N GLN A 587 -3.26 23.96 -19.56
CA GLN A 587 -3.70 22.73 -18.92
C GLN A 587 -4.61 23.00 -17.71
N ALA A 588 -4.42 24.10 -16.97
CA ALA A 588 -5.33 24.54 -15.91
C ALA A 588 -6.74 24.79 -16.46
N TRP A 589 -6.85 25.52 -17.57
CA TRP A 589 -8.12 25.76 -18.25
C TRP A 589 -8.78 24.47 -18.72
N ARG A 590 -8.02 23.52 -19.28
CA ARG A 590 -8.55 22.20 -19.66
C ARG A 590 -9.09 21.40 -18.49
N MET A 591 -8.39 21.42 -17.36
CA MET A 591 -8.83 20.78 -16.13
C MET A 591 -10.09 21.45 -15.57
N HIS A 592 -10.16 22.78 -15.59
CA HIS A 592 -11.36 23.52 -15.24
C HIS A 592 -12.55 23.18 -16.15
N THR A 593 -12.37 23.18 -17.48
CA THR A 593 -13.42 22.79 -18.43
C THR A 593 -13.91 21.36 -18.20
N TYR A 594 -13.01 20.44 -17.89
CA TYR A 594 -13.35 19.07 -17.50
C TYR A 594 -14.23 19.03 -16.24
N LEU A 595 -13.89 19.82 -15.22
CA LEU A 595 -14.67 19.94 -13.98
C LEU A 595 -16.05 20.58 -14.22
N GLU A 596 -16.15 21.57 -15.11
CA GLU A 596 -17.44 22.16 -15.47
C GLU A 596 -18.31 21.20 -16.31
N SER A 597 -17.70 20.36 -17.14
CA SER A 597 -18.41 19.24 -17.78
C SER A 597 -18.92 18.23 -16.74
N MET A 598 -18.14 17.92 -15.70
CA MET A 598 -18.62 17.09 -14.59
C MET A 598 -19.79 17.75 -13.85
N ARG A 599 -19.73 19.05 -13.59
CA ARG A 599 -20.81 19.83 -12.98
C ARG A 599 -22.09 19.73 -13.81
N PHE A 600 -22.00 19.93 -15.12
CA PHE A 600 -23.14 19.76 -16.02
C PHE A 600 -23.73 18.35 -15.93
N GLN A 601 -22.88 17.32 -15.98
CA GLN A 601 -23.33 15.92 -15.92
C GLN A 601 -24.02 15.59 -14.61
N LEU A 602 -23.47 16.02 -13.46
CA LEU A 602 -24.09 15.86 -12.14
C LEU A 602 -25.48 16.51 -12.10
N ALA A 603 -25.58 17.76 -12.56
CA ALA A 603 -26.84 18.48 -12.59
C ALA A 603 -27.86 17.83 -13.53
N ALA A 604 -27.43 17.44 -14.75
CA ALA A 604 -28.29 16.83 -15.75
C ALA A 604 -28.87 15.48 -15.27
N VAL A 605 -28.04 14.63 -14.65
CA VAL A 605 -28.48 13.35 -14.05
C VAL A 605 -29.46 13.60 -12.90
N THR A 606 -29.15 14.57 -12.03
CA THR A 606 -30.01 14.90 -10.88
C THR A 606 -31.38 15.41 -11.34
N CYS A 607 -31.42 16.31 -12.32
CA CYS A 607 -32.66 16.77 -12.93
C CYS A 607 -33.44 15.65 -13.63
N SER A 608 -32.76 14.74 -14.34
CA SER A 608 -33.47 13.65 -15.04
C SER A 608 -34.14 12.66 -14.10
N LEU A 609 -33.65 12.56 -12.87
CA LEU A 609 -34.26 11.79 -11.79
C LEU A 609 -35.35 12.56 -11.02
N GLY A 610 -35.61 13.83 -11.41
CA GLY A 610 -36.64 14.67 -10.80
C GLY A 610 -36.23 15.42 -9.54
N TYR A 611 -34.93 15.47 -9.23
CA TYR A 611 -34.41 16.13 -8.03
C TYR A 611 -33.88 17.54 -8.33
N THR A 612 -33.89 18.39 -7.29
CA THR A 612 -33.36 19.77 -7.32
C THR A 612 -32.12 19.93 -6.43
N ASP A 613 -31.70 18.87 -5.76
CA ASP A 613 -30.51 18.84 -4.92
C ASP A 613 -29.78 17.51 -5.12
N VAL A 614 -28.47 17.58 -5.37
CA VAL A 614 -27.64 16.39 -5.62
C VAL A 614 -27.67 15.41 -4.44
N ARG A 615 -27.97 15.88 -3.22
CA ARG A 615 -28.07 15.06 -2.00
C ARG A 615 -29.34 14.20 -1.96
N GLN A 616 -30.28 14.40 -2.87
CA GLN A 616 -31.49 13.57 -3.00
C GLN A 616 -31.25 12.29 -3.80
N LEU A 617 -30.15 12.23 -4.55
CA LEU A 617 -29.72 11.01 -5.23
C LEU A 617 -29.57 9.88 -4.21
N ASN A 618 -30.15 8.72 -4.52
CA ASN A 618 -30.19 7.60 -3.59
C ASN A 618 -30.10 6.25 -4.31
N ARG A 619 -29.92 5.19 -3.52
CA ARG A 619 -29.73 3.83 -4.04
C ARG A 619 -30.92 3.33 -4.86
N GLY A 620 -32.12 3.85 -4.61
CA GLY A 620 -33.33 3.52 -5.35
C GLY A 620 -33.26 3.96 -6.81
N ASP A 621 -32.40 4.92 -7.15
CA ASP A 621 -32.19 5.39 -8.52
C ASP A 621 -31.31 4.44 -9.34
N LEU A 622 -30.69 3.44 -8.72
CA LEU A 622 -29.65 2.60 -9.33
C LEU A 622 -30.09 1.14 -9.53
N VAL A 623 -29.44 0.49 -10.50
CA VAL A 623 -29.48 -0.96 -10.75
C VAL A 623 -28.11 -1.47 -11.18
N ALA A 624 -27.80 -2.72 -10.88
CA ALA A 624 -26.58 -3.38 -11.31
C ALA A 624 -26.76 -4.05 -12.68
N LEU A 625 -25.74 -3.93 -13.53
CA LEU A 625 -25.72 -4.47 -14.90
C LEU A 625 -24.98 -5.80 -15.02
N THR A 626 -24.18 -6.17 -14.02
CA THR A 626 -23.47 -7.45 -13.94
C THR A 626 -23.80 -8.17 -12.64
N PRO A 627 -23.72 -9.51 -12.60
CA PRO A 627 -23.92 -10.28 -11.38
C PRO A 627 -22.98 -9.85 -10.24
N GLU A 628 -21.69 -9.63 -10.54
CA GLU A 628 -20.69 -9.17 -9.57
C GLU A 628 -21.08 -7.83 -8.95
N ALA A 629 -21.52 -6.87 -9.78
CA ALA A 629 -21.93 -5.56 -9.28
C ALA A 629 -23.18 -5.68 -8.40
N ALA A 630 -24.14 -6.55 -8.74
CA ALA A 630 -25.34 -6.76 -7.95
C ALA A 630 -24.99 -7.26 -6.53
N GLU A 631 -24.19 -8.31 -6.43
CA GLU A 631 -23.78 -8.91 -5.15
C GLU A 631 -22.91 -7.96 -4.32
N LEU A 632 -21.89 -7.35 -4.93
CA LEU A 632 -20.96 -6.47 -4.21
C LEU A 632 -21.63 -5.18 -3.73
N THR A 633 -22.56 -4.63 -4.50
CA THR A 633 -23.21 -3.36 -4.17
C THR A 633 -24.54 -3.53 -3.45
N ARG A 634 -25.17 -4.71 -3.53
CA ARG A 634 -26.57 -4.97 -3.10
C ARG A 634 -27.58 -4.09 -3.84
N LEU A 635 -27.32 -3.87 -5.12
CA LEU A 635 -28.28 -3.23 -6.04
C LEU A 635 -29.04 -4.31 -6.81
N PRO A 636 -30.31 -4.09 -7.16
CA PRO A 636 -31.07 -5.04 -7.96
C PRO A 636 -30.38 -5.29 -9.31
N TYR A 637 -30.27 -6.57 -9.68
CA TYR A 637 -29.69 -6.98 -10.96
C TYR A 637 -30.69 -6.78 -12.11
N ALA A 638 -30.34 -5.94 -13.08
CA ALA A 638 -31.21 -5.54 -14.19
C ALA A 638 -30.41 -5.46 -15.52
N PRO A 639 -29.94 -6.61 -16.06
CA PRO A 639 -29.10 -6.65 -17.25
C PRO A 639 -29.79 -6.14 -18.54
N GLU A 640 -31.11 -6.04 -18.56
CA GLU A 640 -31.90 -5.49 -19.68
C GLU A 640 -31.58 -4.02 -19.97
N TYR A 641 -31.24 -3.22 -18.95
CA TYR A 641 -30.80 -1.83 -19.09
C TYR A 641 -29.53 -1.72 -19.96
N ARG A 642 -28.75 -2.79 -20.02
CA ARG A 642 -27.55 -2.87 -20.87
C ARG A 642 -27.88 -2.89 -22.37
N LYS A 643 -29.00 -3.49 -22.76
CA LYS A 643 -29.39 -3.65 -24.18
C LYS A 643 -29.91 -2.33 -24.75
N GLY A 644 -30.74 -1.60 -24.01
CA GLY A 644 -31.26 -0.29 -24.41
C GLY A 644 -30.17 0.77 -24.59
N LEU A 645 -29.11 0.71 -23.78
CA LEU A 645 -27.99 1.67 -23.83
C LEU A 645 -26.95 1.39 -24.94
N ARG A 646 -27.06 0.27 -25.67
CA ARG A 646 -26.08 -0.17 -26.69
C ARG A 646 -26.38 0.28 -28.11
N GLU A 647 -27.54 0.88 -28.40
CA GLU A 647 -27.89 1.34 -29.75
C GLU A 647 -27.05 2.54 -30.24
N TYR A 648 -26.27 3.18 -29.36
CA TYR A 648 -25.31 4.23 -29.73
C TYR A 648 -24.05 3.64 -30.39
N ARG A 649 -23.93 3.79 -31.72
CA ARG A 649 -22.75 3.36 -32.50
C ARG A 649 -21.65 4.42 -32.47
N PRO A 650 -20.45 4.14 -31.93
CA PRO A 650 -19.30 5.00 -32.14
C PRO A 650 -18.87 4.99 -33.62
N GLY A 651 -18.37 6.14 -34.11
CA GLY A 651 -17.86 6.26 -35.48
C GLY A 651 -16.68 5.31 -35.80
N PRO A 652 -16.47 4.96 -37.07
CA PRO A 652 -15.51 3.93 -37.48
C PRO A 652 -14.09 4.49 -37.47
N LYS A 653 -13.32 4.18 -36.42
CA LYS A 653 -11.84 4.15 -36.43
C LYS A 653 -11.38 3.63 -35.07
N GLU A 654 -10.80 2.43 -35.03
CA GLU A 654 -9.50 2.17 -34.37
C GLU A 654 -9.09 0.70 -34.48
N SER A 655 -7.95 0.46 -35.13
CA SER A 655 -7.20 -0.81 -35.17
C SER A 655 -5.92 -0.75 -34.31
N LYS A 656 -5.80 0.24 -33.41
CA LYS A 656 -4.57 0.48 -32.63
C LYS A 656 -4.67 -0.18 -31.24
N PRO A 657 -3.58 -0.76 -30.69
CA PRO A 657 -3.58 -1.52 -29.43
C PRO A 657 -3.78 -0.65 -28.17
N GLU A 658 -4.57 -1.11 -27.18
CA GLU A 658 -4.88 -0.41 -25.92
C GLU A 658 -3.62 0.06 -25.16
N THR A 659 -3.65 1.28 -24.61
CA THR A 659 -2.49 1.95 -23.97
C THR A 659 -2.78 2.43 -22.55
N GLY A 660 -4.00 2.27 -22.04
CA GLY A 660 -4.39 2.62 -20.67
C GLY A 660 -4.48 1.42 -19.71
N THR A 661 -5.13 1.64 -18.56
CA THR A 661 -5.52 0.56 -17.63
C THR A 661 -6.94 0.09 -17.94
N ALA A 662 -7.37 -1.04 -17.38
CA ALA A 662 -8.75 -1.50 -17.53
C ALA A 662 -9.77 -0.48 -17.00
N ASN A 663 -9.39 0.32 -16.00
CA ASN A 663 -10.21 1.41 -15.50
C ASN A 663 -10.16 2.62 -16.45
N PHE A 664 -8.98 3.06 -16.88
CA PHE A 664 -8.82 4.17 -17.83
C PHE A 664 -8.51 3.66 -19.25
N SER A 665 -9.53 3.10 -19.92
CA SER A 665 -9.45 2.62 -21.30
C SER A 665 -9.25 3.77 -22.31
N ARG A 666 -8.94 3.46 -23.58
CA ARG A 666 -8.97 4.45 -24.66
C ARG A 666 -10.28 5.20 -24.79
N LYS A 667 -11.41 4.51 -24.59
CA LYS A 667 -12.74 5.15 -24.54
C LYS A 667 -12.76 6.22 -23.44
N SER A 668 -12.29 5.88 -22.25
CA SER A 668 -12.19 6.82 -21.11
C SER A 668 -11.29 8.01 -21.43
N PHE A 669 -10.09 7.78 -21.99
CA PHE A 669 -9.18 8.87 -22.40
C PHE A 669 -9.83 9.81 -23.42
N ARG A 670 -10.54 9.27 -24.42
CA ARG A 670 -11.26 10.06 -25.42
C ARG A 670 -12.35 10.90 -24.78
N LEU A 671 -13.15 10.32 -23.89
CA LEU A 671 -14.25 11.02 -23.22
C LEU A 671 -13.75 12.11 -22.27
N ILE A 672 -12.73 11.83 -21.46
CA ILE A 672 -12.11 12.85 -20.59
C ILE A 672 -11.54 14.00 -21.44
N ARG A 673 -10.90 13.70 -22.58
CA ARG A 673 -10.41 14.73 -23.50
C ARG A 673 -11.52 15.54 -24.14
N ALA A 674 -12.63 14.91 -24.50
CA ALA A 674 -13.82 15.61 -24.99
C ALA A 674 -14.36 16.55 -23.91
N MET A 675 -14.55 16.06 -22.68
CA MET A 675 -14.95 16.87 -21.52
C MET A 675 -14.01 18.06 -21.28
N SER A 676 -12.69 17.88 -21.43
CA SER A 676 -11.70 18.96 -21.26
C SER A 676 -11.66 19.98 -22.41
N GLY A 677 -12.30 19.65 -23.55
CA GLY A 677 -12.29 20.46 -24.77
C GLY A 677 -13.63 21.12 -25.10
N THR A 678 -14.72 20.66 -24.50
CA THR A 678 -16.08 21.16 -24.73
C THR A 678 -16.46 22.14 -23.62
N PRO A 679 -16.68 23.44 -23.92
CA PRO A 679 -17.13 24.43 -22.94
C PRO A 679 -18.45 24.04 -22.28
N ALA A 680 -18.68 24.48 -21.04
CA ALA A 680 -19.93 24.20 -20.32
C ALA A 680 -21.18 24.82 -20.97
N VAL A 681 -21.00 25.91 -21.73
CA VAL A 681 -22.07 26.60 -22.46
C VAL A 681 -22.52 25.85 -23.73
N ASP A 682 -21.74 24.88 -24.20
CA ASP A 682 -22.09 24.04 -25.36
C ASP A 682 -22.99 22.88 -24.93
N ASP A 683 -24.27 23.19 -24.69
CA ASP A 683 -25.27 22.24 -24.22
C ASP A 683 -25.39 20.99 -25.14
N ILE A 684 -25.27 21.17 -26.46
CA ILE A 684 -25.31 20.05 -27.42
C ILE A 684 -24.12 19.12 -27.21
N GLY A 685 -22.91 19.66 -27.20
CA GLY A 685 -21.69 18.88 -26.99
C GLY A 685 -21.67 18.18 -25.63
N GLN A 686 -22.14 18.86 -24.57
CA GLN A 686 -22.23 18.26 -23.23
C GLN A 686 -23.21 17.08 -23.20
N ARG A 687 -24.35 17.18 -23.89
CA ARG A 687 -25.34 16.08 -23.99
C ARG A 687 -24.80 14.89 -24.77
N GLU A 688 -24.04 15.12 -25.84
CA GLU A 688 -23.40 14.04 -26.60
C GLU A 688 -22.38 13.28 -25.74
N ILE A 689 -21.56 14.01 -24.99
CA ILE A 689 -20.61 13.42 -24.04
C ILE A 689 -21.35 12.62 -22.95
N LEU A 690 -22.39 13.19 -22.36
CA LEU A 690 -23.20 12.54 -21.33
C LEU A 690 -23.81 11.23 -21.85
N ARG A 691 -24.41 11.24 -23.04
CA ARG A 691 -24.94 10.02 -23.70
C ARG A 691 -23.84 8.97 -23.87
N ALA A 692 -22.65 9.36 -24.32
CA ALA A 692 -21.54 8.43 -24.51
C ALA A 692 -20.98 7.83 -23.19
N LEU A 693 -21.09 8.57 -22.08
CA LEU A 693 -20.73 8.12 -20.73
C LEU A 693 -21.74 7.11 -20.15
N TRP A 694 -23.02 7.21 -20.54
CA TRP A 694 -24.06 6.27 -20.10
C TRP A 694 -23.95 4.89 -20.75
N VAL A 695 -23.29 4.80 -21.91
CA VAL A 695 -23.06 3.52 -22.59
C VAL A 695 -22.21 2.61 -21.69
N PRO A 696 -22.76 1.49 -21.19
CA PRO A 696 -22.04 0.61 -20.28
C PRO A 696 -20.85 -0.04 -20.97
N ARG A 697 -19.80 -0.37 -20.19
CA ARG A 697 -18.66 -1.14 -20.69
C ARG A 697 -19.06 -2.59 -20.95
N GLU A 698 -18.29 -3.31 -21.78
CA GLU A 698 -18.42 -4.76 -21.89
C GLU A 698 -18.21 -5.47 -20.55
N ASP A 699 -18.85 -6.62 -20.36
CA ASP A 699 -18.88 -7.29 -19.07
C ASP A 699 -17.53 -7.98 -18.90
N PRO A 700 -16.70 -7.56 -17.92
CA PRO A 700 -15.39 -8.15 -17.75
C PRO A 700 -15.45 -9.51 -17.06
N PHE A 701 -16.58 -9.87 -16.45
CA PHE A 701 -16.75 -11.07 -15.63
C PHE A 701 -17.98 -11.90 -16.06
N PRO A 702 -18.08 -12.31 -17.33
CA PRO A 702 -19.22 -13.12 -17.75
C PRO A 702 -19.24 -14.45 -16.97
N LEU A 703 -20.43 -14.99 -16.68
CA LEU A 703 -20.61 -16.22 -15.90
C LEU A 703 -19.84 -17.44 -16.45
N SER A 704 -19.49 -17.44 -17.74
CA SER A 704 -18.69 -18.49 -18.39
C SER A 704 -17.17 -18.36 -18.15
N ARG A 705 -16.69 -17.24 -17.60
CA ARG A 705 -15.28 -17.01 -17.31
C ARG A 705 -14.86 -17.87 -16.12
N PRO A 706 -13.80 -18.69 -16.25
CA PRO A 706 -13.30 -19.48 -15.11
C PRO A 706 -12.71 -18.57 -14.02
N SER A 707 -12.62 -19.09 -12.80
CA SER A 707 -11.92 -18.41 -11.71
C SER A 707 -10.42 -18.35 -12.00
N HIS A 708 -9.80 -17.27 -11.53
CA HIS A 708 -8.36 -17.06 -11.63
C HIS A 708 -7.81 -16.54 -10.31
N LEU A 709 -6.54 -16.80 -10.01
CA LEU A 709 -5.87 -16.16 -8.87
C LEU A 709 -5.88 -14.63 -8.97
N ASP A 710 -5.99 -14.07 -10.18
CA ASP A 710 -6.13 -12.63 -10.41
C ASP A 710 -7.41 -12.02 -9.83
N ASP A 711 -8.38 -12.86 -9.47
CA ASP A 711 -9.67 -12.44 -8.89
C ASP A 711 -9.61 -12.34 -7.35
N VAL A 712 -8.47 -12.67 -6.73
CA VAL A 712 -8.24 -12.64 -5.29
C VAL A 712 -7.34 -11.47 -4.92
N VAL A 713 -7.75 -10.72 -3.91
CA VAL A 713 -7.02 -9.59 -3.32
C VAL A 713 -6.77 -9.82 -1.83
N PHE A 714 -5.77 -9.13 -1.29
CA PHE A 714 -5.46 -9.10 0.14
C PHE A 714 -6.02 -7.84 0.80
N LEU A 715 -6.38 -7.95 2.07
CA LEU A 715 -6.79 -6.86 2.94
C LEU A 715 -5.58 -6.34 3.70
N SER A 716 -5.19 -5.08 3.45
CA SER A 716 -4.08 -4.48 4.18
C SER A 716 -4.40 -4.23 5.65
N ALA A 717 -3.38 -4.36 6.50
CA ALA A 717 -3.36 -3.77 7.83
C ALA A 717 -3.32 -2.24 7.72
N ALA A 718 -4.17 -1.56 8.48
CA ALA A 718 -4.25 -0.11 8.55
C ALA A 718 -4.41 0.33 10.03
N LEU A 719 -5.63 0.58 10.50
CA LEU A 719 -5.87 1.01 11.89
C LEU A 719 -6.24 -0.16 12.82
N THR A 720 -6.87 -1.18 12.25
CA THR A 720 -7.45 -2.32 12.97
C THR A 720 -6.46 -3.44 13.27
N ARG A 721 -5.26 -3.39 12.66
CA ARG A 721 -4.17 -4.33 12.89
C ARG A 721 -2.86 -3.58 12.97
N LEU A 722 -1.91 -4.15 13.71
CA LEU A 722 -0.56 -3.62 13.78
C LEU A 722 0.05 -3.59 12.38
N VAL A 723 0.42 -2.39 11.91
CA VAL A 723 1.14 -2.22 10.65
C VAL A 723 2.62 -2.56 10.86
N ILE A 724 3.09 -3.54 10.10
CA ILE A 724 4.50 -3.95 9.99
C ILE A 724 5.09 -3.20 8.79
N ASP A 725 6.24 -2.52 8.94
CA ASP A 725 6.88 -1.83 7.80
C ASP A 725 7.37 -2.83 6.74
N PRO A 726 6.76 -2.92 5.55
CA PRO A 726 7.08 -3.97 4.58
C PRO A 726 8.44 -3.81 3.91
N TYR A 727 9.15 -2.70 4.12
CA TYR A 727 10.49 -2.49 3.57
C TYR A 727 11.60 -2.89 4.53
N ARG A 728 11.34 -2.92 5.84
CA ARG A 728 12.40 -2.86 6.88
C ARG A 728 12.23 -3.89 7.99
N GLU A 729 11.00 -4.29 8.27
CA GLU A 729 10.75 -5.30 9.27
C GLU A 729 10.92 -6.70 8.67
N SER A 730 11.60 -7.57 9.41
CA SER A 730 11.86 -8.93 9.00
C SER A 730 10.55 -9.71 8.89
N CYS A 731 10.38 -10.45 7.80
CA CYS A 731 9.32 -11.43 7.65
C CYS A 731 9.93 -12.80 7.37
N SER A 732 9.67 -13.78 8.24
CA SER A 732 10.16 -15.14 8.05
C SER A 732 9.50 -15.77 6.84
N THR A 733 10.32 -16.33 5.95
CA THR A 733 9.90 -17.15 4.81
C THR A 733 10.33 -18.61 4.96
N ARG A 734 10.96 -18.94 6.09
CA ARG A 734 11.46 -20.29 6.38
C ARG A 734 10.28 -21.26 6.45
N THR A 735 10.37 -22.36 5.73
CA THR A 735 9.26 -23.30 5.55
C THR A 735 9.66 -24.68 6.04
N HIS A 736 8.78 -25.29 6.83
CA HIS A 736 8.94 -26.64 7.35
C HIS A 736 7.87 -27.53 6.70
N ILE A 737 8.30 -28.55 5.94
CA ILE A 737 7.41 -29.57 5.38
C ILE A 737 7.54 -30.79 6.27
N ALA A 738 6.48 -31.11 6.99
CA ALA A 738 6.40 -32.24 7.90
C ALA A 738 4.94 -32.68 8.08
N ARG A 739 4.76 -33.86 8.64
CA ARG A 739 3.47 -34.29 9.15
C ARG A 739 3.17 -33.57 10.47
N SER A 740 1.97 -33.01 10.60
CA SER A 740 1.55 -32.16 11.73
C SER A 740 2.22 -30.77 11.71
N ILE A 741 1.43 -29.71 11.59
CA ILE A 741 1.87 -28.30 11.70
C ILE A 741 2.08 -27.99 13.20
N GLU A 742 3.05 -28.63 13.85
CA GLU A 742 3.34 -28.33 15.26
C GLU A 742 4.10 -27.01 15.40
N ILE A 743 3.51 -26.05 16.14
CA ILE A 743 4.17 -24.81 16.55
C ILE A 743 5.03 -25.12 17.79
N GLY A 744 6.33 -25.39 17.60
CA GLY A 744 7.30 -25.62 18.68
C GLY A 744 8.37 -26.66 18.33
N ASP A 745 9.56 -26.54 18.94
CA ASP A 745 10.68 -27.48 18.73
C ASP A 745 10.41 -28.77 19.52
N ASN A 746 9.82 -29.77 18.86
CA ASN A 746 9.62 -31.10 19.43
C ASN A 746 10.74 -32.03 18.95
N GLY A 747 11.58 -32.43 19.90
CA GLY A 747 12.78 -33.24 19.69
C GLY A 747 12.63 -34.39 18.69
N GLY A 748 13.22 -34.21 17.51
CA GLY A 748 13.98 -35.22 16.77
C GLY A 748 13.29 -36.49 16.22
N SER A 749 12.00 -36.75 16.44
CA SER A 749 11.41 -38.05 16.08
C SER A 749 10.59 -38.09 14.78
N LYS A 750 10.16 -36.96 14.21
CA LYS A 750 9.36 -36.91 12.96
C LYS A 750 10.22 -36.48 11.75
N PRO A 751 10.04 -37.08 10.56
CA PRO A 751 10.72 -36.63 9.35
C PRO A 751 10.26 -35.21 8.99
N THR A 752 11.22 -34.29 8.78
CA THR A 752 10.96 -32.89 8.43
C THR A 752 11.97 -32.42 7.40
N VAL A 753 11.50 -31.69 6.39
CA VAL A 753 12.34 -30.98 5.43
C VAL A 753 12.19 -29.49 5.64
N VAL A 754 13.32 -28.78 5.72
CA VAL A 754 13.33 -27.32 5.88
C VAL A 754 13.80 -26.67 4.59
N LEU A 755 12.99 -25.76 4.07
CA LEU A 755 13.32 -24.87 2.97
C LEU A 755 13.60 -23.46 3.52
N ALA A 756 14.50 -22.74 2.86
CA ALA A 756 14.71 -21.33 3.17
C ALA A 756 13.48 -20.48 2.81
N HIS A 757 12.73 -20.90 1.79
CA HIS A 757 11.58 -20.22 1.21
C HIS A 757 10.49 -21.23 0.84
N PRO A 758 9.20 -20.86 0.75
CA PRO A 758 8.10 -21.76 0.41
C PRO A 758 8.03 -22.11 -1.09
N LEU A 759 9.19 -22.36 -1.71
CA LEU A 759 9.34 -22.52 -3.15
C LEU A 759 10.00 -23.86 -3.49
N LEU A 760 9.30 -24.63 -4.31
CA LEU A 760 9.76 -25.85 -4.95
C LEU A 760 9.67 -25.67 -6.48
N PHE A 761 10.52 -26.35 -7.23
CA PHE A 761 10.58 -26.23 -8.69
C PHE A 761 10.40 -27.56 -9.40
N THR A 762 9.85 -27.58 -10.62
CA THR A 762 9.63 -28.82 -11.39
C THR A 762 9.70 -28.59 -12.91
N GLY A 763 9.58 -29.67 -13.69
CA GLY A 763 9.48 -29.64 -15.15
C GLY A 763 10.82 -29.69 -15.90
N PHE A 764 11.95 -29.79 -15.20
CA PHE A 764 13.29 -29.71 -15.79
C PHE A 764 13.95 -31.07 -16.08
N ASP A 765 13.29 -32.20 -15.82
CA ASP A 765 13.87 -33.54 -16.00
C ASP A 765 14.39 -33.78 -17.43
N GLY A 766 13.72 -33.20 -18.43
CA GLY A 766 14.09 -33.25 -19.85
C GLY A 766 14.74 -31.97 -20.39
N ALA A 767 15.08 -31.00 -19.55
CA ALA A 767 15.71 -29.76 -20.00
C ALA A 767 17.20 -30.00 -20.38
N PRO A 768 17.79 -29.13 -21.24
CA PRO A 768 19.20 -29.20 -21.59
C PRO A 768 20.13 -29.16 -20.36
N GLU A 769 21.29 -29.78 -20.46
CA GLU A 769 22.23 -29.96 -19.34
C GLU A 769 22.67 -28.63 -18.72
N ASN A 770 22.94 -27.60 -19.54
CA ASN A 770 23.31 -26.27 -19.04
C ASN A 770 22.21 -25.64 -18.16
N VAL A 771 20.93 -25.79 -18.56
CA VAL A 771 19.77 -25.30 -17.80
C VAL A 771 19.62 -26.09 -16.50
N ARG A 772 19.76 -27.42 -16.56
CA ARG A 772 19.67 -28.29 -15.39
C ARG A 772 20.77 -28.02 -14.36
N GLN A 773 22.00 -27.80 -14.81
CA GLN A 773 23.13 -27.39 -13.95
C GLN A 773 22.89 -26.02 -13.32
N ALA A 774 22.42 -25.04 -14.11
CA ALA A 774 22.09 -23.72 -13.59
C ALA A 774 21.00 -23.77 -12.51
N LEU A 775 19.97 -24.60 -12.72
CA LEU A 775 18.93 -24.81 -11.73
C LEU A 775 19.49 -25.43 -10.45
N ALA A 776 20.28 -26.49 -10.53
CA ALA A 776 20.88 -27.13 -9.37
C ALA A 776 21.69 -26.14 -8.51
N ARG A 777 22.48 -25.27 -9.16
CA ARG A 777 23.25 -24.22 -8.49
C ARG A 777 22.35 -23.15 -7.86
N ALA A 778 21.34 -22.68 -8.58
CA ALA A 778 20.38 -21.70 -8.07
C ALA A 778 19.62 -22.23 -6.85
N LEU A 779 19.20 -23.49 -6.84
CA LEU A 779 18.53 -24.13 -5.71
C LEU A 779 19.46 -24.23 -4.50
N ALA A 780 20.70 -24.68 -4.69
CA ALA A 780 21.69 -24.75 -3.62
C ALA A 780 22.01 -23.36 -3.04
N ALA A 781 22.11 -22.33 -3.88
CA ALA A 781 22.39 -20.95 -3.46
C ALA A 781 21.23 -20.28 -2.71
N THR A 782 19.99 -20.70 -2.97
CA THR A 782 18.79 -20.06 -2.40
C THR A 782 18.09 -20.89 -1.32
N GLY A 783 18.45 -22.16 -1.16
CA GLY A 783 17.81 -23.06 -0.19
C GLY A 783 16.39 -23.50 -0.57
N CYS A 784 16.03 -23.42 -1.86
CA CYS A 784 14.79 -23.93 -2.42
C CYS A 784 14.92 -25.41 -2.82
N GLY A 785 13.80 -26.06 -3.13
CA GLY A 785 13.80 -27.49 -3.51
C GLY A 785 13.34 -27.79 -4.93
N TYR A 786 13.46 -29.05 -5.32
CA TYR A 786 13.08 -29.58 -6.63
C TYR A 786 12.16 -30.79 -6.49
N VAL A 787 11.16 -30.89 -7.36
CA VAL A 787 10.27 -32.04 -7.52
C VAL A 787 10.44 -32.57 -8.94
N GLY A 788 10.91 -33.80 -9.08
CA GLY A 788 11.11 -34.43 -10.39
C GLY A 788 11.53 -35.90 -10.26
N ARG A 789 11.52 -36.65 -11.35
CA ARG A 789 11.83 -38.10 -11.34
C ARG A 789 13.29 -38.39 -11.02
N LYS A 790 14.18 -37.42 -11.25
CA LYS A 790 15.62 -37.47 -11.01
C LYS A 790 16.10 -36.11 -10.48
N PRO A 791 17.28 -36.01 -9.82
CA PRO A 791 17.86 -34.70 -9.51
C PRO A 791 18.11 -33.93 -10.82
N PRO A 792 18.05 -32.59 -10.80
CA PRO A 792 18.18 -31.78 -12.00
C PRO A 792 19.54 -32.02 -12.67
N ALA A 793 20.65 -32.01 -11.93
CA ALA A 793 21.99 -32.26 -12.46
C ALA A 793 22.60 -33.56 -11.92
N GLU A 794 23.49 -34.18 -12.71
CA GLU A 794 24.18 -35.42 -12.33
C GLU A 794 25.17 -35.22 -11.18
N ASP A 795 25.69 -34.00 -11.01
CA ASP A 795 26.60 -33.61 -9.94
C ASP A 795 25.89 -33.16 -8.65
N PHE A 796 24.73 -33.76 -8.36
CA PHE A 796 23.88 -33.50 -7.19
C PHE A 796 24.66 -33.37 -5.86
N GLU A 797 25.72 -34.15 -5.67
CA GLU A 797 26.56 -34.11 -4.45
C GLU A 797 27.38 -32.81 -4.31
N LYS A 798 27.74 -32.15 -5.42
CA LYS A 798 28.47 -30.87 -5.41
C LYS A 798 27.55 -29.68 -5.10
N HIS A 799 26.31 -29.74 -5.58
CA HIS A 799 25.32 -28.68 -5.44
C HIS A 799 24.08 -29.23 -4.74
N ARG A 800 24.28 -29.66 -3.49
CA ARG A 800 23.23 -30.32 -2.71
C ARG A 800 22.06 -29.38 -2.45
N HIS A 801 20.86 -29.84 -2.79
CA HIS A 801 19.60 -29.15 -2.58
C HIS A 801 18.52 -30.16 -2.15
N GLN A 802 17.37 -29.65 -1.71
CA GLN A 802 16.24 -30.50 -1.29
C GLN A 802 15.56 -31.07 -2.54
N TRP A 803 15.67 -32.37 -2.78
CA TRP A 803 15.03 -33.04 -3.92
C TRP A 803 13.97 -34.05 -3.49
N PHE A 804 12.74 -33.86 -3.97
CA PHE A 804 11.63 -34.79 -3.85
C PHE A 804 11.51 -35.59 -5.15
N GLN A 805 11.58 -36.91 -5.05
CA GLN A 805 11.43 -37.78 -6.19
C GLN A 805 9.94 -37.91 -6.55
N LEU A 806 9.58 -37.57 -7.78
CA LEU A 806 8.28 -37.93 -8.34
C LEU A 806 8.33 -39.39 -8.80
N VAL A 807 7.45 -40.23 -8.26
CA VAL A 807 7.46 -41.69 -8.45
C VAL A 807 6.16 -42.10 -9.15
N ALA A 808 6.27 -42.71 -10.33
CA ALA A 808 5.15 -43.37 -11.00
C ALA A 808 5.18 -44.89 -10.76
N ASP A 809 4.13 -45.60 -11.17
CA ASP A 809 4.07 -47.05 -11.06
C ASP A 809 5.25 -47.73 -11.78
N GLY A 810 6.00 -48.54 -11.03
CA GLY A 810 7.20 -49.25 -11.52
C GLY A 810 8.51 -48.48 -11.40
N ASP A 811 8.50 -47.20 -11.01
CA ASP A 811 9.74 -46.44 -10.75
C ASP A 811 10.44 -46.93 -9.47
N ARG A 812 11.78 -46.97 -9.48
CA ARG A 812 12.58 -47.31 -8.29
C ARG A 812 12.80 -46.07 -7.42
N SER A 813 12.46 -46.18 -6.15
CA SER A 813 12.74 -45.17 -5.14
C SER A 813 14.25 -44.93 -4.94
N ASP A 814 14.67 -43.67 -4.91
CA ASP A 814 16.05 -43.23 -4.69
C ASP A 814 16.25 -42.80 -3.22
N PRO A 815 17.21 -43.41 -2.48
CA PRO A 815 17.46 -43.08 -1.08
C PRO A 815 18.08 -41.69 -0.87
N ARG A 816 18.60 -41.04 -1.92
CA ARG A 816 19.17 -39.68 -1.84
C ARG A 816 18.08 -38.62 -1.72
N ALA A 817 16.90 -38.85 -2.30
CA ALA A 817 15.78 -37.94 -2.24
C ALA A 817 15.34 -37.70 -0.78
N VAL A 818 14.95 -36.46 -0.47
CA VAL A 818 14.49 -36.07 0.87
C VAL A 818 13.01 -36.40 1.10
N GLY A 819 12.28 -36.62 0.01
CA GLY A 819 10.93 -37.18 0.03
C GLY A 819 10.59 -37.87 -1.28
N MET A 820 9.52 -38.66 -1.26
CA MET A 820 8.93 -39.30 -2.45
C MET A 820 7.49 -38.83 -2.57
N ILE A 821 7.12 -38.39 -3.77
CA ILE A 821 5.76 -37.96 -4.11
C ILE A 821 5.27 -38.92 -5.19
N TYR A 822 4.21 -39.66 -4.90
CA TYR A 822 3.70 -40.67 -5.81
C TYR A 822 2.50 -40.14 -6.59
N GLU A 823 2.52 -40.35 -7.90
CA GLU A 823 1.45 -39.89 -8.78
C GLU A 823 0.25 -40.84 -8.75
N VAL A 824 -0.94 -40.31 -8.49
CA VAL A 824 -2.18 -41.09 -8.60
C VAL A 824 -2.65 -41.04 -10.06
N HIS A 825 -2.71 -42.20 -10.73
CA HIS A 825 -3.21 -42.34 -12.09
C HIS A 825 -4.68 -42.81 -12.10
N GLY A 826 -5.53 -42.12 -12.86
CA GLY A 826 -7.00 -42.20 -12.71
C GLY A 826 -7.64 -43.55 -13.08
N GLY A 827 -8.71 -43.90 -12.35
CA GLY A 827 -9.70 -44.94 -12.69
C GLY A 827 -10.04 -45.91 -11.56
N ALA A 828 -9.08 -46.18 -10.69
CA ALA A 828 -9.28 -46.86 -9.41
C ALA A 828 -8.12 -46.44 -8.51
N PHE A 829 -8.40 -45.91 -7.31
CA PHE A 829 -7.37 -45.59 -6.34
C PHE A 829 -6.67 -46.89 -5.89
N SER A 830 -5.62 -47.27 -6.63
CA SER A 830 -4.91 -48.54 -6.53
C SER A 830 -3.44 -48.24 -6.20
N LEU A 831 -3.19 -47.78 -4.98
CA LEU A 831 -1.81 -47.58 -4.52
C LEU A 831 -1.22 -48.90 -4.02
N THR A 832 -0.09 -49.29 -4.61
CA THR A 832 0.76 -50.41 -4.12
C THR A 832 1.36 -50.02 -2.77
N THR A 833 1.62 -50.95 -1.85
CA THR A 833 2.21 -50.67 -0.53
C THR A 833 3.51 -49.86 -0.64
N MET A 834 3.54 -48.68 0.00
CA MET A 834 4.56 -47.66 -0.18
C MET A 834 5.45 -47.63 1.05
N THR A 835 6.78 -47.67 0.87
CA THR A 835 7.72 -47.74 1.99
C THR A 835 8.86 -46.75 1.81
N ARG A 836 9.24 -46.08 2.90
CA ARG A 836 10.37 -45.15 2.92
C ARG A 836 11.66 -45.94 2.67
N CYS A 837 12.58 -45.39 1.88
CA CYS A 837 13.92 -45.98 1.75
C CYS A 837 14.77 -45.77 3.01
N ARG A 838 14.46 -44.72 3.80
CA ARG A 838 15.11 -44.39 5.07
C ARG A 838 14.15 -43.66 6.01
N SER A 839 14.39 -43.73 7.31
CA SER A 839 13.52 -43.16 8.35
C SER A 839 13.21 -41.67 8.16
N GLY A 840 14.16 -40.87 7.67
CA GLY A 840 14.01 -39.41 7.50
C GLY A 840 13.47 -38.94 6.15
N GLN A 841 13.08 -39.83 5.23
CA GLN A 841 12.60 -39.45 3.89
C GLN A 841 11.08 -39.28 3.89
N LEU A 842 10.56 -38.09 3.54
CA LEU A 842 9.12 -37.80 3.51
C LEU A 842 8.32 -38.63 2.48
N LEU A 843 7.03 -38.84 2.73
CA LEU A 843 6.07 -39.51 1.84
C LEU A 843 4.94 -38.56 1.46
N GLY A 844 4.65 -38.45 0.17
CA GLY A 844 3.60 -37.61 -0.38
C GLY A 844 2.81 -38.30 -1.50
N LEU A 845 1.59 -37.81 -1.74
CA LEU A 845 0.77 -38.17 -2.90
C LEU A 845 0.53 -36.93 -3.77
N ALA A 846 0.68 -37.05 -5.08
CA ALA A 846 0.21 -36.06 -6.04
C ALA A 846 -1.21 -36.40 -6.46
N VAL A 847 -2.15 -35.51 -6.16
CA VAL A 847 -3.59 -35.78 -6.21
C VAL A 847 -4.30 -34.69 -7.00
N LYS A 848 -5.17 -35.11 -7.94
CA LYS A 848 -6.03 -34.23 -8.72
C LYS A 848 -7.42 -34.12 -8.07
N GLY A 849 -8.16 -33.08 -8.42
CA GLY A 849 -9.50 -32.79 -7.85
C GLY A 849 -10.43 -34.02 -7.71
N PRO A 850 -10.66 -34.81 -8.78
CA PRO A 850 -11.55 -35.97 -8.72
C PRO A 850 -11.14 -37.06 -7.72
N ASP A 851 -9.85 -37.19 -7.42
CA ASP A 851 -9.30 -38.27 -6.60
C ASP A 851 -9.17 -37.87 -5.12
N LEU A 852 -9.40 -36.59 -4.76
CA LEU A 852 -9.20 -36.07 -3.39
C LEU A 852 -10.04 -36.80 -2.33
N ALA A 853 -11.28 -37.15 -2.65
CA ALA A 853 -12.21 -37.77 -1.70
C ALA A 853 -11.71 -39.13 -1.19
N GLU A 854 -10.98 -39.88 -2.02
CA GLU A 854 -10.36 -41.16 -1.67
C GLU A 854 -8.93 -40.98 -1.15
N ALA A 855 -8.18 -40.06 -1.75
CA ALA A 855 -6.78 -39.83 -1.41
C ALA A 855 -6.57 -39.23 -0.02
N VAL A 856 -7.41 -38.29 0.43
CA VAL A 856 -7.25 -37.65 1.74
C VAL A 856 -7.39 -38.68 2.88
N PRO A 857 -8.48 -39.47 2.97
CA PRO A 857 -8.59 -40.52 3.99
C PRO A 857 -7.46 -41.54 3.93
N TYR A 858 -7.06 -41.95 2.72
CA TYR A 858 -5.95 -42.89 2.54
C TYR A 858 -4.63 -42.33 3.06
N ALA A 859 -4.29 -41.10 2.68
CA ALA A 859 -3.06 -40.44 3.09
C ALA A 859 -2.97 -40.33 4.62
N LEU A 860 -4.07 -39.95 5.28
CA LEU A 860 -4.14 -39.86 6.73
C LEU A 860 -4.00 -41.23 7.40
N HIS A 861 -4.72 -42.25 6.92
CA HIS A 861 -4.66 -43.62 7.44
C HIS A 861 -3.26 -44.23 7.31
N HIS A 862 -2.64 -44.08 6.13
CA HIS A 862 -1.31 -44.61 5.82
C HIS A 862 -0.15 -43.70 6.24
N ARG A 863 -0.44 -42.65 7.00
CA ARG A 863 0.57 -41.79 7.62
C ARG A 863 1.50 -41.07 6.62
N PHE A 864 0.94 -40.61 5.50
CA PHE A 864 1.61 -39.68 4.60
C PHE A 864 1.93 -38.36 5.30
N ASP A 865 3.01 -37.71 4.85
CA ASP A 865 3.46 -36.45 5.43
C ASP A 865 2.94 -35.25 4.65
N MET A 866 2.64 -35.41 3.36
CA MET A 866 2.17 -34.32 2.51
C MET A 866 1.19 -34.77 1.42
N LEU A 867 0.38 -33.84 0.94
CA LEU A 867 -0.37 -33.93 -0.30
C LEU A 867 0.12 -32.85 -1.26
N LEU A 868 0.47 -33.23 -2.48
CA LEU A 868 0.69 -32.32 -3.59
C LEU A 868 -0.64 -32.19 -4.36
N LEU A 869 -1.30 -31.06 -4.17
CA LEU A 869 -2.55 -30.68 -4.82
C LEU A 869 -2.24 -30.28 -6.26
N ASP A 870 -2.53 -31.19 -7.19
CA ASP A 870 -2.17 -31.09 -8.60
C ASP A 870 -3.32 -30.52 -9.44
N GLY A 871 -3.23 -29.22 -9.73
CA GLY A 871 -4.19 -28.50 -10.57
C GLY A 871 -3.83 -28.44 -12.07
N SER A 872 -2.78 -29.11 -12.54
CA SER A 872 -2.33 -29.00 -13.96
C SER A 872 -1.75 -30.27 -14.59
N GLY A 873 -1.34 -31.26 -13.80
CA GLY A 873 -0.74 -32.52 -14.21
C GLY A 873 0.79 -32.53 -14.06
N ILE A 874 1.32 -32.74 -12.85
CA ILE A 874 2.77 -32.66 -12.58
C ILE A 874 3.60 -33.71 -13.32
N GLY A 875 3.01 -34.88 -13.62
CA GLY A 875 3.68 -35.96 -14.35
C GLY A 875 4.10 -35.61 -15.78
N VAL A 876 3.57 -34.53 -16.36
CA VAL A 876 3.88 -34.06 -17.72
C VAL A 876 4.63 -32.72 -17.64
N PRO A 877 5.84 -32.61 -18.23
CA PRO A 877 6.57 -31.35 -18.26
C PRO A 877 5.76 -30.20 -18.87
N TRP A 878 5.84 -29.02 -18.25
CA TRP A 878 5.19 -27.79 -18.73
C TRP A 878 3.66 -27.88 -18.88
N SER A 879 3.01 -28.82 -18.22
CA SER A 879 1.55 -29.01 -18.25
C SER A 879 0.76 -27.74 -17.91
N GLU A 880 1.34 -26.87 -17.07
CA GLU A 880 0.83 -25.54 -16.72
C GLU A 880 0.57 -24.64 -17.94
N LEU A 881 1.21 -24.86 -19.09
CA LEU A 881 1.04 -24.04 -20.29
C LEU A 881 -0.27 -24.32 -21.04
N LYS A 882 -0.89 -25.49 -20.82
CA LYS A 882 -2.07 -25.97 -21.56
C LYS A 882 -3.34 -25.21 -21.21
N ALA A 883 -3.57 -24.96 -19.93
CA ALA A 883 -4.79 -24.35 -19.42
C ALA A 883 -4.53 -23.59 -18.12
N ALA A 884 -5.52 -22.80 -17.68
CA ALA A 884 -5.51 -22.25 -16.33
C ALA A 884 -5.60 -23.40 -15.29
N PRO A 885 -4.96 -23.25 -14.12
CA PRO A 885 -4.99 -24.29 -13.10
C PRO A 885 -6.39 -24.46 -12.51
N ASP A 886 -6.74 -25.70 -12.13
CA ASP A 886 -7.91 -25.97 -11.32
C ASP A 886 -7.68 -25.47 -9.88
N LEU A 887 -8.36 -24.40 -9.50
CA LEU A 887 -8.23 -23.79 -8.18
C LEU A 887 -9.06 -24.52 -7.10
N THR A 888 -10.02 -25.34 -7.51
CA THR A 888 -10.93 -26.03 -6.56
C THR A 888 -10.23 -27.10 -5.73
N VAL A 889 -9.12 -27.64 -6.23
CA VAL A 889 -8.31 -28.66 -5.56
C VAL A 889 -7.84 -28.22 -4.16
N MET A 890 -7.50 -26.93 -3.97
CA MET A 890 -7.11 -26.39 -2.67
C MET A 890 -8.29 -26.33 -1.70
N ARG A 891 -9.42 -25.78 -2.16
CA ARG A 891 -10.66 -25.69 -1.38
C ARG A 891 -11.14 -27.07 -0.93
N ASP A 892 -11.19 -28.02 -1.86
CA ASP A 892 -11.77 -29.34 -1.61
C ASP A 892 -10.89 -30.17 -0.68
N ALA A 893 -9.57 -30.06 -0.80
CA ALA A 893 -8.65 -30.68 0.15
C ALA A 893 -8.85 -30.13 1.58
N ILE A 894 -8.94 -28.81 1.74
CA ILE A 894 -9.16 -28.17 3.05
C ILE A 894 -10.50 -28.57 3.65
N ARG A 895 -11.59 -28.59 2.86
CA ARG A 895 -12.91 -29.03 3.32
C ARG A 895 -12.89 -30.47 3.82
N LEU A 896 -12.29 -31.39 3.05
CA LEU A 896 -12.17 -32.79 3.45
C LEU A 896 -11.38 -32.98 4.74
N LEU A 897 -10.33 -32.18 4.95
CA LEU A 897 -9.55 -32.19 6.19
C LEU A 897 -10.34 -31.58 7.36
N ARG A 898 -11.04 -30.46 7.14
CA ARG A 898 -11.87 -29.77 8.13
C ARG A 898 -13.04 -30.61 8.61
N ASP A 899 -13.71 -31.31 7.72
CA ASP A 899 -14.78 -32.27 8.07
C ASP A 899 -14.30 -33.39 9.01
N ARG A 900 -12.97 -33.56 9.13
CA ARG A 900 -12.31 -34.55 9.99
C ARG A 900 -11.58 -33.92 11.18
N ASN A 901 -11.51 -32.59 11.29
CA ASN A 901 -10.66 -31.85 12.23
C ASN A 901 -9.17 -32.22 12.12
N MET A 902 -8.65 -32.30 10.89
CA MET A 902 -7.30 -32.77 10.58
C MET A 902 -6.53 -31.82 9.64
N GLU A 903 -6.89 -30.53 9.59
CA GLU A 903 -6.25 -29.52 8.72
C GLU A 903 -4.75 -29.37 8.96
N GLU A 904 -4.31 -29.63 10.20
CA GLU A 904 -2.91 -29.52 10.58
C GLU A 904 -2.15 -30.84 10.41
N GLU A 905 -2.81 -31.97 10.17
CA GLU A 905 -2.18 -33.31 10.26
C GLU A 905 -1.29 -33.66 9.05
N ILE A 906 -1.48 -33.00 7.91
CA ILE A 906 -0.76 -33.29 6.67
C ILE A 906 -0.37 -31.99 5.97
N ALA A 907 0.89 -31.89 5.50
CA ALA A 907 1.33 -30.70 4.78
C ALA A 907 0.68 -30.63 3.39
N LEU A 908 0.20 -29.45 3.00
CA LEU A 908 -0.38 -29.24 1.68
C LEU A 908 0.63 -28.50 0.80
N LEU A 909 0.98 -29.08 -0.34
CA LEU A 909 1.78 -28.43 -1.38
C LEU A 909 0.87 -28.17 -2.58
N ASN A 910 0.94 -27.01 -3.21
CA ASN A 910 0.16 -26.75 -4.41
C ASN A 910 1.05 -26.80 -5.66
N PHE A 911 0.55 -27.41 -6.74
CA PHE A 911 1.13 -27.34 -8.07
C PHE A 911 0.06 -26.94 -9.08
N GLY A 912 0.38 -25.96 -9.93
CA GLY A 912 -0.50 -25.54 -11.01
C GLY A 912 -0.49 -24.03 -11.22
N GLY A 913 0.30 -23.58 -12.18
CA GLY A 913 0.14 -22.26 -12.77
C GLY A 913 0.57 -21.08 -11.88
N MET A 914 1.48 -21.26 -10.93
CA MET A 914 1.94 -20.15 -10.07
C MET A 914 2.88 -19.24 -10.87
N ARG A 915 2.49 -17.97 -11.08
CA ARG A 915 3.22 -17.04 -11.96
C ARG A 915 4.15 -16.09 -11.21
N SER A 916 3.88 -15.87 -9.92
CA SER A 916 4.53 -14.85 -9.10
C SER A 916 4.59 -15.25 -7.63
N GLY A 917 5.36 -14.53 -6.82
CA GLY A 917 5.33 -14.70 -5.37
C GLY A 917 3.98 -14.31 -4.77
N THR A 918 3.24 -13.42 -5.42
CA THR A 918 1.87 -13.07 -4.99
C THR A 918 0.90 -14.25 -5.13
N ASP A 919 1.05 -15.06 -6.19
CA ASP A 919 0.25 -16.28 -6.36
C ASP A 919 0.59 -17.31 -5.27
N VAL A 920 1.88 -17.44 -4.92
CA VAL A 920 2.34 -18.29 -3.80
C VAL A 920 1.76 -17.80 -2.47
N ALA A 921 1.75 -16.49 -2.21
CA ALA A 921 1.15 -15.94 -0.99
C ALA A 921 -0.35 -16.28 -0.86
N LYS A 922 -1.09 -16.34 -1.98
CA LYS A 922 -2.51 -16.77 -1.97
C LYS A 922 -2.64 -18.24 -1.62
N ALA A 923 -1.76 -19.10 -2.14
CA ALA A 923 -1.74 -20.50 -1.78
C ALA A 923 -1.37 -20.72 -0.30
N LEU A 924 -0.39 -19.97 0.22
CA LEU A 924 -0.04 -19.99 1.66
C LEU A 924 -1.24 -19.59 2.52
N ALA A 925 -1.94 -18.51 2.12
CA ALA A 925 -3.16 -18.09 2.79
C ALA A 925 -4.29 -19.13 2.70
N MET A 926 -4.25 -20.04 1.72
CA MET A 926 -5.11 -21.24 1.63
C MET A 926 -4.50 -22.46 2.34
N ASN A 927 -3.75 -22.26 3.42
CA ASN A 927 -3.14 -23.32 4.23
C ASN A 927 -2.16 -24.24 3.48
N CYS A 928 -1.65 -23.85 2.30
CA CYS A 928 -0.55 -24.56 1.67
C CYS A 928 0.77 -24.22 2.35
N THR A 929 1.64 -25.20 2.54
CA THR A 929 2.98 -25.06 3.13
C THR A 929 4.01 -24.57 2.12
N ALA A 930 3.90 -24.96 0.84
CA ALA A 930 4.76 -24.45 -0.23
C ALA A 930 4.12 -24.64 -1.61
N SER A 931 4.62 -23.90 -2.60
CA SER A 931 4.20 -24.05 -3.99
C SER A 931 5.29 -24.68 -4.86
N VAL A 932 4.89 -25.62 -5.71
CA VAL A 932 5.72 -26.21 -6.76
C VAL A 932 5.51 -25.43 -8.06
N ILE A 933 6.58 -24.97 -8.68
CA ILE A 933 6.57 -24.03 -9.81
C ILE A 933 7.38 -24.58 -10.99
N GLY A 934 6.76 -24.69 -12.16
CA GLY A 934 7.45 -25.12 -13.39
C GLY A 934 7.64 -23.97 -14.37
N ALA A 935 6.57 -23.63 -15.10
CA ALA A 935 6.62 -22.73 -16.26
C ALA A 935 7.21 -21.34 -15.96
N ALA A 936 6.92 -20.74 -14.79
CA ALA A 936 7.49 -19.44 -14.44
C ALA A 936 9.02 -19.50 -14.29
N MET A 937 9.55 -20.53 -13.64
CA MET A 937 11.00 -20.76 -13.57
C MET A 937 11.57 -21.10 -14.95
N GLY A 938 10.85 -21.83 -15.78
CA GLY A 938 11.23 -22.07 -17.17
C GLY A 938 11.39 -20.78 -17.98
N PHE A 939 10.47 -19.82 -17.85
CA PHE A 939 10.61 -18.50 -18.47
C PHE A 939 11.77 -17.68 -17.87
N ALA A 940 11.99 -17.75 -16.55
CA ALA A 940 13.11 -17.10 -15.88
C ALA A 940 14.47 -17.65 -16.33
N ALA A 941 14.51 -18.94 -16.67
CA ALA A 941 15.64 -19.66 -17.22
C ALA A 941 15.87 -19.40 -18.73
N GLY A 942 15.21 -18.41 -19.33
CA GLY A 942 15.37 -18.08 -20.75
C GLY A 942 14.47 -18.89 -21.70
N GLY A 943 13.57 -19.72 -21.18
CA GLY A 943 12.66 -20.52 -21.98
C GLY A 943 11.78 -19.68 -22.92
N VAL A 944 11.59 -20.19 -24.13
CA VAL A 944 10.68 -19.64 -25.14
C VAL A 944 9.54 -20.63 -25.38
N ARG A 945 8.31 -20.13 -25.33
CA ARG A 945 7.10 -20.95 -25.49
C ARG A 945 6.88 -21.34 -26.95
N TYR A 946 6.69 -22.64 -27.19
CA TYR A 946 6.24 -23.22 -28.46
C TYR A 946 5.04 -24.12 -28.20
N GLY A 947 3.82 -23.61 -28.37
CA GLY A 947 2.61 -24.33 -27.97
C GLY A 947 2.58 -24.57 -26.45
N ASP A 948 2.59 -25.84 -26.06
CA ASP A 948 2.53 -26.29 -24.66
C ASP A 948 3.88 -26.71 -24.08
N ILE A 949 4.98 -26.43 -24.78
CA ILE A 949 6.34 -26.73 -24.32
C ILE A 949 7.20 -25.46 -24.23
N LEU A 950 8.24 -25.52 -23.39
CA LEU A 950 9.32 -24.55 -23.36
C LEU A 950 10.56 -25.13 -24.04
N ALA A 951 11.13 -24.36 -24.98
CA ALA A 951 12.42 -24.63 -25.57
C ALA A 951 13.48 -23.68 -25.00
N PHE A 952 14.71 -24.17 -24.87
CA PHE A 952 15.85 -23.45 -24.29
C PHE A 952 17.00 -23.41 -25.28
N GLN A 953 17.87 -22.40 -25.17
CA GLN A 953 19.11 -22.37 -25.94
C GLN A 953 20.20 -23.18 -25.23
N GLU A 954 20.79 -24.14 -25.92
CA GLU A 954 21.88 -24.96 -25.38
C GLU A 954 23.20 -24.19 -25.24
N THR A 955 23.31 -23.04 -25.92
CA THR A 955 24.50 -22.18 -25.92
C THR A 955 24.57 -21.20 -24.74
N ASP A 956 23.50 -21.07 -23.96
CA ASP A 956 23.47 -20.13 -22.83
C ASP A 956 24.42 -20.59 -21.71
N ALA A 957 25.24 -19.66 -21.22
CA ALA A 957 26.23 -19.94 -20.19
C ALA A 957 25.56 -20.20 -18.83
N VAL A 958 25.96 -21.30 -18.17
CA VAL A 958 25.41 -21.71 -16.87
C VAL A 958 25.37 -20.58 -15.83
N PRO A 959 26.43 -19.75 -15.63
CA PRO A 959 26.40 -18.67 -14.64
C PRO A 959 25.36 -17.57 -14.94
N VAL A 960 25.04 -17.33 -16.21
CA VAL A 960 24.04 -16.34 -16.62
C VAL A 960 22.64 -16.85 -16.30
N LEU A 961 22.36 -18.10 -16.63
CA LEU A 961 21.10 -18.76 -16.29
C LEU A 961 20.91 -18.87 -14.78
N GLU A 962 21.97 -19.25 -14.05
CA GLU A 962 21.99 -19.33 -12.59
C GLU A 962 21.62 -17.97 -11.96
N ALA A 963 22.28 -16.89 -12.38
CA ALA A 963 21.99 -15.55 -11.89
C ALA A 963 20.54 -15.13 -12.19
N SER A 964 20.02 -15.44 -13.38
CA SER A 964 18.65 -15.16 -13.80
C SER A 964 17.62 -15.86 -12.90
N MET A 965 17.82 -17.16 -12.64
CA MET A 965 16.95 -17.95 -11.76
C MET A 965 17.01 -17.47 -10.30
N ILE A 966 18.21 -17.20 -9.78
CA ILE A 966 18.40 -16.66 -8.41
C ILE A 966 17.68 -15.32 -8.27
N ASN A 967 17.80 -14.42 -9.26
CA ASN A 967 17.13 -13.14 -9.25
C ASN A 967 15.60 -13.28 -9.25
N TRP A 968 15.06 -14.19 -10.05
CA TRP A 968 13.62 -14.46 -10.04
C TRP A 968 13.16 -14.99 -8.68
N ILE A 969 13.90 -15.92 -8.08
CA ILE A 969 13.61 -16.43 -6.71
C ILE A 969 13.61 -15.28 -5.71
N LYS A 970 14.63 -14.43 -5.71
CA LYS A 970 14.70 -13.25 -4.84
C LYS A 970 13.49 -12.33 -5.00
N ALA A 971 13.10 -12.04 -6.24
CA ALA A 971 11.92 -11.22 -6.53
C ALA A 971 10.63 -11.88 -6.02
N ALA A 972 10.43 -13.18 -6.25
CA ALA A 972 9.25 -13.91 -5.78
C ALA A 972 9.18 -13.96 -4.24
N VAL A 973 10.30 -14.24 -3.57
CA VAL A 973 10.39 -14.21 -2.10
C VAL A 973 10.08 -12.82 -1.54
N GLN A 974 10.58 -11.78 -2.21
CA GLN A 974 10.26 -10.40 -1.85
C GLN A 974 8.76 -10.13 -1.94
N GLU A 975 8.09 -10.55 -3.01
CA GLU A 975 6.63 -10.40 -3.16
C GLU A 975 5.87 -11.09 -2.03
N ILE A 976 6.18 -12.35 -1.73
CA ILE A 976 5.52 -13.11 -0.65
C ILE A 976 5.66 -12.37 0.69
N ALA A 977 6.88 -11.92 1.01
CA ALA A 977 7.16 -11.23 2.25
C ALA A 977 6.49 -9.84 2.32
N VAL A 978 6.42 -9.11 1.20
CA VAL A 978 5.72 -7.82 1.11
C VAL A 978 4.23 -8.00 1.34
N ILE A 979 3.59 -9.00 0.70
CA ILE A 979 2.17 -9.30 0.90
C ILE A 979 1.88 -9.63 2.37
N ALA A 980 2.65 -10.53 2.98
CA ALA A 980 2.50 -10.88 4.39
C ALA A 980 2.62 -9.65 5.32
N ARG A 981 3.60 -8.78 5.09
CA ARG A 981 3.75 -7.57 5.90
C ARG A 981 2.63 -6.55 5.67
N CYS A 982 2.16 -6.41 4.44
CA CYS A 982 1.01 -5.57 4.12
C CYS A 982 -0.25 -6.02 4.87
N THR A 983 -0.42 -7.32 5.17
CA THR A 983 -1.56 -7.85 5.97
C THR A 983 -1.29 -7.84 7.49
N GLY A 984 -0.12 -7.34 7.92
CA GLY A 984 0.27 -7.23 9.33
C GLY A 984 0.99 -8.45 9.90
N LYS A 985 1.57 -9.31 9.04
CA LYS A 985 2.21 -10.58 9.44
C LYS A 985 3.74 -10.49 9.31
N THR A 986 4.46 -11.04 10.29
CA THR A 986 5.94 -11.17 10.31
C THR A 986 6.42 -12.57 9.95
N ASN A 987 5.52 -13.46 9.58
CA ASN A 987 5.79 -14.79 9.05
C ASN A 987 4.79 -15.07 7.93
N VAL A 988 5.26 -15.54 6.77
CA VAL A 988 4.41 -15.82 5.61
C VAL A 988 3.42 -16.95 5.86
N HIS A 989 3.73 -17.87 6.79
CA HIS A 989 2.83 -18.95 7.20
C HIS A 989 1.71 -18.50 8.16
N ASN A 990 1.72 -17.23 8.58
CA ASN A 990 0.61 -16.66 9.34
C ASN A 990 -0.43 -15.99 8.41
N LEU A 991 -0.24 -16.06 7.08
CA LEU A 991 -1.26 -15.65 6.12
C LEU A 991 -2.46 -16.59 6.22
N GLU A 992 -3.66 -16.04 6.23
CA GLU A 992 -4.89 -16.81 6.45
C GLU A 992 -5.96 -16.45 5.41
N PRO A 993 -6.98 -17.30 5.19
CA PRO A 993 -8.06 -16.99 4.26
C PRO A 993 -8.80 -15.68 4.60
N GLU A 994 -8.86 -15.31 5.89
CA GLU A 994 -9.45 -14.06 6.36
C GLU A 994 -8.73 -12.80 5.85
N ASP A 995 -7.46 -12.93 5.44
CA ASP A 995 -6.66 -11.86 4.84
C ASP A 995 -7.04 -11.60 3.38
N MET A 996 -7.83 -12.49 2.75
CA MET A 996 -8.16 -12.42 1.34
C MET A 996 -9.63 -12.11 1.08
N ARG A 997 -9.91 -11.49 -0.07
CA ARG A 997 -11.26 -11.33 -0.63
C ARG A 997 -11.27 -11.62 -2.11
N THR A 998 -12.42 -12.05 -2.61
CA THR A 998 -12.64 -12.24 -4.05
C THR A 998 -13.38 -11.04 -4.65
N ILE A 999 -13.11 -10.75 -5.92
CA ILE A 999 -13.80 -9.69 -6.66
C ILE A 999 -14.73 -10.24 -7.76
N THR A 1000 -14.80 -11.57 -7.92
CA THR A 1000 -15.67 -12.26 -8.87
C THR A 1000 -16.44 -13.38 -8.17
N LEU A 1001 -17.63 -13.70 -8.70
CA LEU A 1001 -18.46 -14.80 -8.16
C LEU A 1001 -17.83 -16.17 -8.41
N ALA A 1002 -17.17 -16.35 -9.56
CA ALA A 1002 -16.47 -17.59 -9.89
C ALA A 1002 -15.38 -17.91 -8.86
N ALA A 1003 -14.54 -16.94 -8.49
CA ALA A 1003 -13.49 -17.15 -7.50
C ALA A 1003 -14.07 -17.34 -6.09
N CYS A 1004 -15.14 -16.61 -5.72
CA CYS A 1004 -15.84 -16.81 -4.46
C CYS A 1004 -16.29 -18.27 -4.29
N ARG A 1005 -16.95 -18.82 -5.31
CA ARG A 1005 -17.41 -20.22 -5.32
C ARG A 1005 -16.25 -21.22 -5.33
N ASP A 1006 -15.25 -21.00 -6.18
CA ASP A 1006 -14.21 -22.00 -6.45
C ASP A 1006 -13.16 -22.08 -5.33
N LEU A 1007 -12.96 -20.99 -4.58
CA LEU A 1007 -11.99 -20.91 -3.48
C LEU A 1007 -12.62 -20.86 -2.08
N ASP A 1008 -13.94 -20.65 -1.97
CA ASP A 1008 -14.62 -20.45 -0.68
C ASP A 1008 -14.09 -19.22 0.09
N ILE A 1009 -13.66 -18.19 -0.65
CA ILE A 1009 -13.20 -16.91 -0.10
C ILE A 1009 -14.30 -15.87 -0.32
N PRO A 1010 -14.77 -15.16 0.73
CA PRO A 1010 -15.83 -14.17 0.62
C PRO A 1010 -15.54 -13.07 -0.39
N LEU A 1011 -16.59 -12.56 -1.01
CA LEU A 1011 -16.54 -11.36 -1.85
C LEU A 1011 -16.04 -10.14 -1.04
N ALA A 1012 -15.42 -9.19 -1.73
CA ALA A 1012 -14.88 -7.96 -1.16
C ALA A 1012 -15.91 -7.10 -0.41
N SER A 1013 -17.19 -7.26 -0.71
CA SER A 1013 -18.35 -6.70 0.01
C SER A 1013 -19.58 -7.60 -0.25
N GLY A 1014 -20.61 -7.55 0.60
CA GLY A 1014 -21.82 -8.36 0.41
C GLY A 1014 -22.67 -8.49 1.67
N GLU A 1015 -23.81 -9.19 1.60
CA GLU A 1015 -24.75 -9.33 2.72
C GLU A 1015 -24.17 -10.13 3.91
N THR A 1016 -23.33 -11.11 3.61
CA THR A 1016 -22.70 -11.96 4.64
C THR A 1016 -21.71 -11.14 5.47
N LYS A 1017 -21.96 -11.04 6.78
CA LYS A 1017 -21.06 -10.37 7.71
C LYS A 1017 -19.71 -11.07 7.78
N ARG A 1018 -18.63 -10.29 7.88
CA ARG A 1018 -17.25 -10.80 7.99
C ARG A 1018 -17.04 -11.82 9.12
N GLN A 1019 -17.80 -11.72 10.21
CA GLN A 1019 -17.67 -12.59 11.40
C GLN A 1019 -18.15 -14.03 11.18
N ALA A 1020 -18.82 -14.32 10.08
CA ALA A 1020 -19.35 -15.65 9.78
C ALA A 1020 -18.33 -16.60 9.12
N PHE A 1021 -17.12 -16.10 8.79
CA PHE A 1021 -16.09 -16.82 8.06
C PHE A 1021 -14.87 -17.12 8.93
#